data_AF-A0A926UGT4-F1
#
_entry.id   AF-A0A926UGT4-F1
#
_cell.length_a   1.000
_cell.length_b   1.000
_cell.length_c   1.000
_cell.angle_alpha   90.00
_cell.angle_beta   90.00
_cell.angle_gamma   90.00
#
_symmetry.space_group_name_H-M   'P 1'
#
loop_
_entity.id
_entity.type
_entity.pdbx_description
1 polymer ?
#
loop_
_entity_poly.entity_id
_entity_poly.type
_entity_poly.pdbx_seq_one_letter_code
_entity_poly.pdbx_strand_id
1 'polypeptide(L)'
;MCLFCSLRNLSDALPETTPRTISRAALANAAPSAGAAGVGDSLYPGFGNGGYDVQNYTVDLNVSDVDTSTLTGITTIEAEATQGLTSFNLDLIGFSVDSITVNGKPATYSRDGQELTITPAETLAEGEAFTVKVNYNGSPEQITSVAIPVLTGWVIFDGGSFVLSEPDGAANYYPVNDHPLDKASYTFRVTVPEPFEVAANGVLEQTIDNGNTTTYIFEARDPMASYLTTVNISQFDLDTDGTANGIPIRNYFAEGIAPDLLKPFDLQPEMLTYFSELFGPYPFDVYGSVVMNTDTGAALETQTLSIFGTGQLGRNPAFLGGFASSTEEVVAHELAHQWFGNSVSLADWSDIWLNESFATYSQGLWIENTQGRDALDEWVVNKYNTVVDAKAELVAPGLPPADDLFNSGVYDWGALALHALRLEVGDTDFFDTLQTYYERYRNGNVTSEDFFGVAEEVSGQELSAFFQDWIYSGEIPPIAQLGLSSDPTGDQTLTGTNAAEVIFGRDGDDTIYGKGGINVLIGGAGDDTLYGGSSKDTITAGDGNDTVYGRGGTNTLNGGNGDDLIYGGSSADTLTAGAGNDTVYGGGGNDTVNGGAGDDLIYGGSNADTITAGAGNDTIYGRGGADSINSGAGLDTIWLGPGMATVVLSLGDGFDTINNFKLGSTKFQVTSLDTLSFTDSTDGAQIFQGDDLLAVVTKKAASLLSDNTSQIFVV
;
A
#
# COMPACT_ATOMS: atom_id res chain seq x y z
N MET A 1 -9.42 -58.41 -4.44
CA MET A 1 -8.82 -58.28 -3.10
C MET A 1 -9.48 -57.04 -2.49
N CYS A 2 -10.72 -57.19 -1.97
CA CYS A 2 -11.07 -57.32 -0.54
C CYS A 2 -10.68 -56.06 0.28
N LEU A 3 -11.56 -55.40 1.07
CA LEU A 3 -12.86 -55.80 1.59
C LEU A 3 -13.63 -54.57 2.14
N PHE A 4 -14.95 -54.59 1.94
CA PHE A 4 -16.00 -53.76 2.56
C PHE A 4 -16.06 -53.85 4.10
N CYS A 5 -16.57 -52.79 4.75
CA CYS A 5 -17.70 -52.74 5.72
C CYS A 5 -17.49 -51.55 6.69
N SER A 6 -18.43 -50.65 6.94
CA SER A 6 -19.82 -50.93 7.32
C SER A 6 -20.82 -49.87 6.85
N LEU A 7 -22.00 -50.39 6.51
CA LEU A 7 -23.23 -49.76 6.05
C LEU A 7 -24.13 -49.28 7.21
N ARG A 8 -24.96 -48.25 6.91
CA ARG A 8 -26.37 -48.03 7.37
C ARG A 8 -26.57 -47.64 8.85
N ASN A 9 -27.47 -46.74 9.26
CA ASN A 9 -28.71 -46.23 8.67
C ASN A 9 -29.16 -44.96 9.44
N LEU A 10 -29.71 -43.99 8.69
CA LEU A 10 -30.92 -43.17 8.91
C LEU A 10 -31.19 -42.39 10.23
N SER A 11 -31.60 -41.14 9.97
CA SER A 11 -32.55 -40.25 10.68
C SER A 11 -32.12 -39.66 12.03
N ASP A 12 -31.77 -38.37 12.05
CA ASP A 12 -32.68 -37.31 12.50
C ASP A 12 -31.97 -35.93 12.50
N ALA A 13 -32.72 -34.90 12.10
CA ALA A 13 -32.50 -33.46 12.27
C ALA A 13 -31.12 -32.86 11.89
N LEU A 14 -31.08 -32.17 10.74
CA LEU A 14 -30.15 -31.05 10.58
C LEU A 14 -30.50 -30.02 11.66
N PRO A 15 -29.54 -29.55 12.49
CA PRO A 15 -29.80 -28.36 13.27
C PRO A 15 -29.91 -27.19 12.29
N GLU A 16 -31.03 -26.49 12.33
CA GLU A 16 -31.16 -25.16 11.75
C GLU A 16 -29.95 -24.35 12.21
N THR A 17 -29.12 -23.93 11.25
CA THR A 17 -28.09 -22.93 11.47
C THR A 17 -28.80 -21.59 11.62
N THR A 18 -29.34 -21.33 12.81
CA THR A 18 -29.53 -19.96 13.28
C THR A 18 -28.21 -19.22 13.06
N PRO A 19 -28.20 -18.07 12.36
CA PRO A 19 -27.02 -17.22 12.30
C PRO A 19 -26.59 -16.96 13.74
N ARG A 20 -25.34 -17.26 14.08
CA ARG A 20 -24.76 -16.72 15.31
C ARG A 20 -24.62 -15.23 15.07
N THR A 21 -25.63 -14.47 15.45
CA THR A 21 -25.49 -13.05 15.74
C THR A 21 -24.48 -12.98 16.89
N ILE A 22 -23.22 -12.63 16.58
CA ILE A 22 -22.31 -12.16 17.62
C ILE A 22 -22.74 -10.73 17.91
N SER A 23 -23.86 -10.55 18.62
CA SER A 23 -24.22 -9.20 19.07
C SER A 23 -23.29 -8.84 20.24
N ARG A 24 -22.48 -7.80 20.07
CA ARG A 24 -21.70 -7.18 21.16
C ARG A 24 -22.57 -6.52 22.24
N ALA A 25 -23.89 -6.69 22.21
CA ALA A 25 -24.85 -6.27 23.24
C ALA A 25 -24.56 -6.78 24.67
N ALA A 26 -23.46 -7.51 24.89
CA ALA A 26 -22.95 -7.92 26.20
C ALA A 26 -21.71 -7.12 26.69
N LEU A 27 -21.19 -6.15 25.93
CA LEU A 27 -20.04 -5.30 26.30
C LEU A 27 -20.41 -3.82 26.48
N ALA A 28 -21.64 -3.52 26.94
CA ALA A 28 -21.84 -2.27 27.65
C ALA A 28 -21.07 -2.39 28.98
N ASN A 29 -19.80 -1.96 29.00
CA ASN A 29 -19.01 -1.93 30.21
C ASN A 29 -19.81 -1.19 31.29
N ALA A 30 -20.09 -1.89 32.38
CA ALA A 30 -20.73 -1.25 33.52
C ALA A 30 -19.87 -0.05 33.91
N ALA A 31 -20.50 1.11 34.16
CA ALA A 31 -19.78 2.31 34.58
C ALA A 31 -18.78 1.93 35.70
N PRO A 32 -17.51 2.32 35.59
CA PRO A 32 -16.48 1.90 36.52
C PRO A 32 -16.89 2.31 37.95
N SER A 33 -16.51 1.48 38.93
CA SER A 33 -16.84 1.75 40.32
C SER A 33 -16.11 3.01 40.80
N ALA A 34 -16.63 3.65 41.86
CA ALA A 34 -16.09 4.91 42.37
C ALA A 34 -14.60 4.78 42.72
N GLY A 35 -13.75 5.55 42.05
CA GLY A 35 -12.30 5.52 42.24
C GLY A 35 -11.63 4.21 41.78
N ALA A 36 -12.21 3.51 40.80
CA ALA A 36 -11.58 2.36 40.17
C ALA A 36 -10.30 2.77 39.43
N ALA A 37 -9.27 1.93 39.56
CA ALA A 37 -8.15 1.88 38.63
C ALA A 37 -8.65 1.17 37.36
N GLY A 38 -8.54 1.83 36.20
CA GLY A 38 -9.14 1.38 34.95
C GLY A 38 -10.57 1.89 34.73
N VAL A 39 -10.86 2.36 33.51
CA VAL A 39 -12.26 2.60 33.06
C VAL A 39 -12.97 1.33 32.59
N GLY A 40 -12.23 0.22 32.45
CA GLY A 40 -12.76 -1.08 32.05
C GLY A 40 -12.63 -1.40 30.56
N ASP A 41 -11.75 -0.72 29.83
CA ASP A 41 -11.44 -1.02 28.42
C ASP A 41 -11.21 -2.52 28.17
N SER A 42 -11.72 -3.02 27.05
CA SER A 42 -11.72 -4.45 26.75
C SER A 42 -10.33 -5.03 26.45
N LEU A 43 -9.41 -4.22 25.90
CA LEU A 43 -8.04 -4.62 25.58
C LEU A 43 -7.07 -4.22 26.69
N TYR A 44 -7.29 -3.06 27.31
CA TYR A 44 -6.43 -2.50 28.35
C TYR A 44 -7.24 -2.16 29.62
N PRO A 45 -7.71 -3.16 30.40
CA PRO A 45 -8.58 -2.92 31.55
C PRO A 45 -8.02 -2.00 32.64
N GLY A 46 -6.71 -1.74 32.63
CA GLY A 46 -6.02 -0.85 33.56
C GLY A 46 -5.87 0.60 33.08
N PHE A 47 -6.29 0.94 31.85
CA PHE A 47 -6.19 2.31 31.34
C PHE A 47 -7.34 3.18 31.82
N GLY A 48 -7.05 4.45 32.06
CA GLY A 48 -7.97 5.42 32.64
C GLY A 48 -8.46 5.05 34.04
N ASN A 49 -9.40 5.84 34.55
CA ASN A 49 -9.84 5.81 35.94
C ASN A 49 -11.31 6.19 36.06
N GLY A 50 -12.00 5.57 37.00
CA GLY A 50 -13.44 5.71 37.18
C GLY A 50 -13.87 6.71 38.25
N GLY A 51 -15.06 7.27 38.07
CA GLY A 51 -15.81 8.01 39.10
C GLY A 51 -15.64 9.52 39.07
N TYR A 52 -14.95 10.06 38.08
CA TYR A 52 -14.90 11.49 37.75
C TYR A 52 -14.79 11.70 36.24
N ASP A 53 -15.02 12.93 35.79
CA ASP A 53 -14.95 13.38 34.41
C ASP A 53 -14.11 14.67 34.36
N VAL A 54 -12.98 14.66 33.66
CA VAL A 54 -12.06 15.80 33.62
C VAL A 54 -12.55 16.82 32.62
N GLN A 55 -12.70 18.05 33.09
CA GLN A 55 -13.16 19.17 32.26
C GLN A 55 -11.98 19.89 31.62
N ASN A 56 -10.89 20.10 32.38
CA ASN A 56 -9.73 20.86 31.90
C ASN A 56 -8.43 20.44 32.58
N TYR A 57 -7.36 20.36 31.79
CA TYR A 57 -5.98 20.28 32.26
C TYR A 57 -5.26 21.61 32.05
N THR A 58 -4.55 22.09 33.07
CA THR A 58 -3.49 23.08 32.90
C THR A 58 -2.16 22.39 33.19
N VAL A 59 -1.36 22.17 32.15
CA VAL A 59 -0.05 21.50 32.20
C VAL A 59 1.04 22.57 32.13
N ASP A 60 1.59 22.95 33.29
CA ASP A 60 2.65 23.95 33.42
C ASP A 60 4.01 23.26 33.59
N LEU A 61 4.81 23.26 32.53
CA LEU A 61 6.11 22.59 32.45
C LEU A 61 7.23 23.62 32.40
N ASN A 62 8.24 23.43 33.23
CA ASN A 62 9.49 24.16 33.14
C ASN A 62 10.62 23.17 32.85
N VAL A 63 11.05 23.15 31.58
CA VAL A 63 12.13 22.30 31.08
C VAL A 63 13.43 23.05 31.32
N SER A 64 14.18 22.61 32.33
CA SER A 64 15.41 23.28 32.78
C SER A 64 16.64 22.90 31.96
N ASP A 65 16.60 21.72 31.32
CA ASP A 65 17.65 21.18 30.46
C ASP A 65 16.98 20.36 29.37
N VAL A 66 17.11 20.79 28.11
CA VAL A 66 16.45 20.15 26.95
C VAL A 66 17.12 18.83 26.60
N ASP A 67 18.46 18.73 26.73
CA ASP A 67 19.23 17.54 26.36
C ASP A 67 18.87 16.34 27.25
N THR A 68 18.47 16.60 28.49
CA THR A 68 18.03 15.57 29.45
C THR A 68 16.53 15.61 29.74
N SER A 69 15.82 16.57 29.14
CA SER A 69 14.43 16.93 29.47
C SER A 69 14.14 16.95 30.98
N THR A 70 15.11 17.44 31.77
CA THR A 70 14.92 17.59 33.22
C THR A 70 13.91 18.71 33.44
N LEU A 71 12.76 18.37 34.02
CA LEU A 71 11.65 19.31 34.16
C LEU A 71 11.01 19.29 35.56
N THR A 72 10.44 20.44 35.92
CA THR A 72 9.46 20.54 37.01
C THR A 72 8.10 20.83 36.39
N GLY A 73 7.10 20.03 36.77
CA GLY A 73 5.74 20.16 36.29
C GLY A 73 4.76 20.51 37.39
N ILE A 74 3.75 21.28 37.02
CA ILE A 74 2.57 21.55 37.83
C ILE A 74 1.36 21.30 36.95
N THR A 75 0.64 20.22 37.23
CA THR A 75 -0.63 19.94 36.55
C THR A 75 -1.78 20.29 37.47
N THR A 76 -2.66 21.17 36.98
CA THR A 76 -3.94 21.48 37.62
C THR A 76 -5.05 20.83 36.80
N ILE A 77 -5.87 20.03 37.46
CA ILE A 77 -6.95 19.25 36.84
C ILE A 77 -8.26 19.75 37.43
N GLU A 78 -9.15 20.22 36.58
CA GLU A 78 -10.52 20.58 36.95
C GLU A 78 -11.43 19.45 36.50
N ALA A 79 -12.17 18.86 37.44
CA ALA A 79 -12.98 17.68 37.19
C ALA A 79 -14.33 17.74 37.94
N GLU A 80 -15.29 16.96 37.49
CA GLU A 80 -16.55 16.71 38.19
C GLU A 80 -16.59 15.26 38.68
N ALA A 81 -16.92 15.05 39.95
CA ALA A 81 -17.07 13.70 40.49
C ALA A 81 -18.39 13.09 39.97
N THR A 82 -18.32 12.06 39.13
CA THR A 82 -19.49 11.37 38.59
C THR A 82 -20.08 10.36 39.59
N GLN A 83 -19.34 10.08 40.66
CA GLN A 83 -19.75 9.25 41.79
C GLN A 83 -19.16 9.83 43.09
N GLY A 84 -19.63 9.41 44.26
CA GLY A 84 -19.02 9.84 45.53
C GLY A 84 -17.62 9.24 45.73
N LEU A 85 -16.58 10.07 45.86
CA LEU A 85 -15.17 9.64 45.91
C LEU A 85 -14.55 9.85 47.29
N THR A 86 -14.17 8.75 47.95
CA THR A 86 -13.27 8.78 49.12
C THR A 86 -11.79 8.75 48.73
N SER A 87 -11.52 8.30 47.51
CA SER A 87 -10.24 8.28 46.82
C SER A 87 -10.51 8.19 45.32
N PHE A 88 -9.55 8.60 44.51
CA PHE A 88 -9.55 8.45 43.06
C PHE A 88 -8.11 8.31 42.59
N ASN A 89 -7.89 7.92 41.34
CA ASN A 89 -6.55 7.71 40.81
C ASN A 89 -6.25 8.68 39.67
N LEU A 90 -4.96 8.77 39.33
CA LEU A 90 -4.44 9.37 38.11
C LEU A 90 -3.30 8.47 37.63
N ASP A 91 -3.02 8.48 36.34
CA ASP A 91 -1.86 7.85 35.74
C ASP A 91 -0.67 8.82 35.73
N LEU A 92 0.50 8.36 36.17
CA LEU A 92 1.77 9.08 36.05
C LEU A 92 2.95 8.11 36.06
N ILE A 93 3.85 8.23 35.09
CA ILE A 93 5.03 7.36 34.90
C ILE A 93 6.32 8.16 35.10
N GLY A 94 7.35 7.55 35.71
CA GLY A 94 8.73 8.10 35.80
C GLY A 94 8.96 9.27 36.79
N PHE A 95 7.97 10.13 37.01
CA PHE A 95 8.16 11.36 37.80
C PHE A 95 8.04 11.17 39.31
N SER A 96 8.81 11.94 40.08
CA SER A 96 8.62 12.08 41.53
C SER A 96 7.53 13.10 41.84
N VAL A 97 6.62 12.78 42.75
CA VAL A 97 5.56 13.70 43.20
C VAL A 97 6.02 14.44 44.46
N ASP A 98 6.02 15.77 44.43
CA ASP A 98 6.40 16.61 45.57
C ASP A 98 5.21 16.87 46.50
N SER A 99 4.05 17.16 45.92
CA SER A 99 2.82 17.42 46.68
C SER A 99 1.58 17.35 45.81
N ILE A 100 0.47 16.96 46.44
CA ILE A 100 -0.86 16.94 45.84
C ILE A 100 -1.81 17.75 46.73
N THR A 101 -2.62 18.61 46.12
CA THR A 101 -3.77 19.22 46.79
C THR A 101 -5.07 18.89 46.05
N VAL A 102 -6.15 18.74 46.81
CA VAL A 102 -7.52 18.64 46.28
C VAL A 102 -8.33 19.78 46.91
N ASN A 103 -8.98 20.60 46.09
CA ASN A 103 -9.70 21.80 46.51
C ASN A 103 -8.83 22.73 47.41
N GLY A 104 -7.54 22.83 47.06
CA GLY A 104 -6.55 23.63 47.79
C GLY A 104 -6.11 23.05 49.15
N LYS A 105 -6.64 21.91 49.58
CA LYS A 105 -6.23 21.22 50.81
C LYS A 105 -5.22 20.11 50.49
N PRO A 106 -4.20 19.86 51.34
CA PRO A 106 -3.29 18.74 51.14
C PRO A 106 -4.03 17.41 51.06
N ALA A 107 -3.68 16.58 50.09
CA ALA A 107 -4.16 15.20 49.94
C ALA A 107 -3.01 14.22 50.20
N THR A 108 -3.34 13.04 50.71
CA THR A 108 -2.36 11.93 50.81
C THR A 108 -2.43 11.09 49.54
N TYR A 109 -1.34 10.41 49.19
CA TYR A 109 -1.31 9.53 48.03
C TYR A 109 -0.48 8.27 48.27
N SER A 110 -0.76 7.24 47.49
CA SER A 110 0.07 6.05 47.30
C SER A 110 0.29 5.82 45.81
N ARG A 111 1.30 5.03 45.46
CA ARG A 111 1.60 4.69 44.06
C ARG A 111 1.79 3.19 43.90
N ASP A 112 1.19 2.62 42.85
CA ASP A 112 1.42 1.25 42.40
C ASP A 112 1.66 1.25 40.87
N GLY A 113 2.90 1.09 40.44
CA GLY A 113 3.26 1.28 39.04
C GLY A 113 2.97 2.71 38.56
N GLN A 114 2.18 2.83 37.48
CA GLN A 114 1.72 4.12 36.95
C GLN A 114 0.58 4.74 37.77
N GLU A 115 -0.13 3.94 38.57
CA GLU A 115 -1.34 4.34 39.28
C GLU A 115 -1.00 5.20 40.49
N LEU A 116 -1.50 6.44 40.52
CA LEU A 116 -1.38 7.39 41.61
C LEU A 116 -2.71 7.54 42.36
N THR A 117 -2.93 6.71 43.38
CA THR A 117 -4.13 6.80 44.21
C THR A 117 -4.07 7.99 45.16
N ILE A 118 -5.00 8.92 45.00
CA ILE A 118 -5.14 10.16 45.78
C ILE A 118 -6.31 10.01 46.77
N THR A 119 -6.05 10.32 48.04
CA THR A 119 -7.07 10.39 49.09
C THR A 119 -7.25 11.85 49.52
N PRO A 120 -8.35 12.51 49.12
CA PRO A 120 -8.64 13.88 49.53
C PRO A 120 -8.91 13.98 51.03
N ALA A 121 -8.71 15.19 51.60
CA ALA A 121 -8.98 15.44 53.02
C ALA A 121 -10.49 15.34 53.38
N GLU A 122 -11.35 15.58 52.40
CA GLU A 122 -12.81 15.49 52.49
C GLU A 122 -13.30 14.64 51.31
N THR A 123 -14.32 13.82 51.55
CA THR A 123 -14.98 13.03 50.51
C THR A 123 -15.64 13.97 49.50
N LEU A 124 -15.44 13.70 48.21
CA LEU A 124 -16.10 14.42 47.12
C LEU A 124 -17.48 13.80 46.90
N ALA A 125 -18.52 14.62 46.86
CA ALA A 125 -19.87 14.14 46.57
C ALA A 125 -20.07 13.93 45.06
N GLU A 126 -20.99 13.05 44.67
CA GLU A 126 -21.45 12.93 43.29
C GLU A 126 -22.01 14.28 42.80
N GLY A 127 -21.58 14.73 41.62
CA GLY A 127 -21.84 16.04 41.03
C GLY A 127 -21.01 17.19 41.62
N GLU A 128 -20.03 16.92 42.49
CA GLU A 128 -19.14 17.94 43.03
C GLU A 128 -18.00 18.24 42.03
N ALA A 129 -17.92 19.49 41.59
CA ALA A 129 -16.73 20.00 40.90
C ALA A 129 -15.56 20.11 41.89
N PHE A 130 -14.39 19.64 41.48
CA PHE A 130 -13.17 19.67 42.29
C PHE A 130 -11.95 20.00 41.45
N THR A 131 -10.90 20.47 42.13
CA THR A 131 -9.61 20.77 41.51
C THR A 131 -8.52 19.95 42.16
N VAL A 132 -7.71 19.26 41.36
CA VAL A 132 -6.50 18.57 41.78
C VAL A 132 -5.30 19.36 41.31
N LYS A 133 -4.31 19.56 42.17
CA LYS A 133 -3.03 20.14 41.77
C LYS A 133 -1.90 19.20 42.17
N VAL A 134 -1.15 18.73 41.20
CA VAL A 134 0.00 17.84 41.38
C VAL A 134 1.27 18.59 41.00
N ASN A 135 2.22 18.67 41.94
CA ASN A 135 3.55 19.20 41.67
C ASN A 135 4.51 18.02 41.58
N TYR A 136 5.28 17.94 40.50
CA TYR A 136 6.14 16.81 40.21
C TYR A 136 7.44 17.27 39.55
N ASN A 137 8.48 16.44 39.64
CA ASN A 137 9.79 16.73 39.06
C ASN A 137 10.53 15.46 38.69
N GLY A 138 11.40 15.57 37.69
CA GLY A 138 12.21 14.47 37.19
C GLY A 138 12.57 14.64 35.73
N SER A 139 13.02 13.56 35.12
CA SER A 139 13.15 13.42 33.68
C SER A 139 12.19 12.33 33.22
N PRO A 140 11.51 12.49 32.08
CA PRO A 140 10.72 11.42 31.50
C PRO A 140 11.57 10.16 31.28
N GLU A 141 10.99 9.01 31.56
CA GLU A 141 11.59 7.70 31.23
C GLU A 141 11.06 7.26 29.87
N GLN A 142 11.93 6.85 28.94
CA GLN A 142 11.45 6.31 27.66
C GLN A 142 10.63 5.04 27.90
N ILE A 143 9.42 5.01 27.36
CA ILE A 143 8.52 3.85 27.40
C ILE A 143 8.32 3.32 25.98
N THR A 144 8.17 2.00 25.88
CA THR A 144 7.74 1.33 24.65
C THR A 144 6.27 1.03 24.78
N SER A 145 5.50 1.36 23.74
CA SER A 145 4.06 1.09 23.71
C SER A 145 3.76 -0.38 23.93
N VAL A 146 2.67 -0.65 24.64
CA VAL A 146 2.13 -2.01 24.79
C VAL A 146 1.51 -2.55 23.49
N ALA A 147 1.12 -1.67 22.59
CA ALA A 147 0.35 -1.98 21.38
C ALA A 147 1.22 -2.19 20.14
N ILE A 148 2.36 -1.51 20.07
CA ILE A 148 3.33 -1.59 18.98
C ILE A 148 4.76 -1.31 19.49
N PRO A 149 5.81 -1.87 18.88
CA PRO A 149 7.20 -1.75 19.37
C PRO A 149 7.84 -0.38 19.04
N VAL A 150 7.13 0.72 19.26
CA VAL A 150 7.61 2.10 19.10
C VAL A 150 7.72 2.79 20.46
N LEU A 151 8.51 3.87 20.53
CA LEU A 151 8.58 4.69 21.73
C LEU A 151 7.35 5.59 21.82
N THR A 152 6.72 5.61 22.99
CA THR A 152 5.64 6.52 23.34
C THR A 152 6.03 7.40 24.53
N GLY A 153 5.20 8.38 24.85
CA GLY A 153 5.47 9.40 25.84
C GLY A 153 6.40 10.49 25.33
N TRP A 154 7.25 10.98 26.23
CA TRP A 154 8.17 12.07 25.96
C TRP A 154 9.51 11.53 25.46
N VAL A 155 9.81 11.77 24.19
CA VAL A 155 10.99 11.26 23.52
C VAL A 155 12.03 12.37 23.36
N ILE A 156 13.26 12.07 23.77
CA ILE A 156 14.41 12.98 23.70
C ILE A 156 15.32 12.57 22.55
N PHE A 157 15.80 13.53 21.77
CA PHE A 157 16.75 13.31 20.69
C PHE A 157 17.77 14.46 20.59
N ASP A 158 18.78 14.31 19.74
CA ASP A 158 19.76 15.38 19.51
C ASP A 158 19.09 16.57 18.81
N GLY A 159 18.95 17.69 19.51
CA GLY A 159 18.28 18.89 19.00
C GLY A 159 16.87 19.15 19.53
N GLY A 160 16.38 18.35 20.49
CA GLY A 160 15.10 18.63 21.13
C GLY A 160 14.39 17.46 21.81
N SER A 161 13.08 17.61 21.94
CA SER A 161 12.18 16.55 22.39
C SER A 161 10.81 16.67 21.70
N PHE A 162 10.07 15.57 21.68
CA PHE A 162 8.71 15.51 21.15
C PHE A 162 7.88 14.53 21.98
N VAL A 163 6.56 14.59 21.83
CA VAL A 163 5.63 13.71 22.53
C VAL A 163 4.74 12.96 21.54
N LEU A 164 4.71 11.63 21.66
CA LEU A 164 3.79 10.71 20.99
C LEU A 164 3.08 9.87 22.05
N SER A 165 1.77 10.03 22.24
CA SER A 165 1.12 9.45 23.41
C SER A 165 0.17 8.29 23.10
N GLU A 166 0.04 7.85 21.85
CA GLU A 166 -0.88 6.77 21.51
C GLU A 166 -0.26 5.37 21.66
N PRO A 167 -0.94 4.41 22.33
CA PRO A 167 -2.18 4.56 23.12
C PRO A 167 -1.95 4.94 24.59
N ASP A 168 -0.71 4.87 25.07
CA ASP A 168 -0.37 4.72 26.50
C ASP A 168 0.72 5.69 27.01
N GLY A 169 0.96 6.78 26.28
CA GLY A 169 2.10 7.65 26.52
C GLY A 169 1.81 8.94 27.28
N ALA A 170 0.57 9.36 27.49
CA ALA A 170 0.29 10.68 28.07
C ALA A 170 0.75 10.77 29.53
N ALA A 171 0.57 9.69 30.29
CA ALA A 171 1.05 9.56 31.67
C ALA A 171 2.57 9.71 31.83
N ASN A 172 3.34 9.65 30.73
CA ASN A 172 4.79 9.80 30.73
C ASN A 172 5.28 11.25 30.80
N TYR A 173 4.40 12.26 30.81
CA TYR A 173 4.85 13.65 31.01
C TYR A 173 3.96 14.53 31.89
N TYR A 174 2.73 14.08 32.19
CA TYR A 174 1.86 14.73 33.18
C TYR A 174 0.91 13.74 33.86
N PRO A 175 0.41 14.05 35.07
CA PRO A 175 -0.64 13.26 35.72
C PRO A 175 -1.95 13.41 34.96
N VAL A 176 -2.52 12.28 34.52
CA VAL A 176 -3.64 12.25 33.57
C VAL A 176 -4.64 11.16 33.94
N ASN A 177 -5.83 11.20 33.35
CA ASN A 177 -6.72 10.05 33.31
C ASN A 177 -6.57 9.40 31.93
N ASP A 178 -5.69 8.42 31.78
CA ASP A 178 -5.15 8.06 30.47
C ASP A 178 -6.08 7.12 29.67
N HIS A 179 -7.15 7.67 29.09
CA HIS A 179 -8.08 6.92 28.24
C HIS A 179 -8.87 7.82 27.29
N PRO A 180 -9.19 7.37 26.05
CA PRO A 180 -10.01 8.14 25.11
C PRO A 180 -11.36 8.63 25.62
N LEU A 181 -11.98 7.90 26.56
CA LEU A 181 -13.29 8.24 27.16
C LEU A 181 -13.28 9.52 28.01
N ASP A 182 -12.13 9.94 28.53
CA ASP A 182 -12.02 11.14 29.36
C ASP A 182 -11.39 12.27 28.56
N LYS A 183 -12.21 12.95 27.76
CA LYS A 183 -11.77 14.08 26.93
C LYS A 183 -11.90 15.38 27.70
N ALA A 184 -10.86 16.20 27.62
CA ALA A 184 -10.80 17.48 28.32
C ALA A 184 -10.30 18.61 27.42
N SER A 185 -10.49 19.86 27.83
CA SER A 185 -9.71 20.97 27.27
C SER A 185 -8.32 21.05 27.92
N TYR A 186 -7.38 21.72 27.25
CA TYR A 186 -6.00 21.82 27.71
C TYR A 186 -5.43 23.23 27.58
N THR A 187 -4.75 23.67 28.64
CA THR A 187 -3.79 24.78 28.61
C THR A 187 -2.39 24.20 28.76
N PHE A 188 -1.55 24.38 27.75
CA PHE A 188 -0.12 24.04 27.85
C PHE A 188 0.68 25.31 28.10
N ARG A 189 1.35 25.37 29.25
CA ARG A 189 2.28 26.43 29.60
C ARG A 189 3.67 25.83 29.70
N VAL A 190 4.51 26.06 28.69
CA VAL A 190 5.81 25.40 28.59
C VAL A 190 6.92 26.44 28.58
N THR A 191 7.82 26.35 29.56
CA THR A 191 8.99 27.21 29.68
C THR A 191 10.25 26.45 29.27
N VAL A 192 10.99 26.99 28.31
CA VAL A 192 12.22 26.39 27.76
C VAL A 192 13.37 27.42 27.72
N PRO A 193 14.64 27.00 27.82
CA PRO A 193 15.79 27.89 27.64
C PRO A 193 15.96 28.31 26.19
N GLU A 194 16.53 29.49 25.96
CA GLU A 194 17.01 29.86 24.62
C GLU A 194 18.10 28.87 24.14
N PRO A 195 18.16 28.53 22.83
CA PRO A 195 17.37 29.07 21.72
C PRO A 195 16.08 28.29 21.39
N PHE A 196 15.63 27.38 22.27
CA PHE A 196 14.54 26.48 21.95
C PHE A 196 13.16 27.16 21.94
N GLU A 197 12.28 26.62 21.11
CA GLU A 197 10.89 27.00 20.94
C GLU A 197 9.96 25.83 21.26
N VAL A 198 8.67 26.10 21.39
CA VAL A 198 7.65 25.08 21.70
C VAL A 198 6.56 25.10 20.64
N ALA A 199 6.16 23.92 20.19
CA ALA A 199 4.96 23.68 19.41
C ALA A 199 4.06 22.65 20.12
N ALA A 200 2.85 23.04 20.49
CA ALA A 200 1.88 22.19 21.17
C ALA A 200 0.48 22.29 20.53
N ASN A 201 -0.45 21.43 20.97
CA ASN A 201 -1.85 21.49 20.53
C ASN A 201 -2.49 22.85 20.86
N GLY A 202 -3.48 23.26 20.08
CA GLY A 202 -4.28 24.45 20.31
C GLY A 202 -3.68 25.74 19.75
N VAL A 203 -4.29 26.87 20.12
CA VAL A 203 -3.87 28.19 19.63
C VAL A 203 -2.76 28.75 20.51
N LEU A 204 -1.67 29.24 19.92
CA LEU A 204 -0.64 29.99 20.65
C LEU A 204 -1.19 31.37 21.04
N GLU A 205 -1.53 31.54 22.32
CA GLU A 205 -2.14 32.79 22.82
C GLU A 205 -1.11 33.78 23.34
N GLN A 206 -0.01 33.27 23.91
CA GLN A 206 0.99 34.14 24.53
C GLN A 206 2.39 33.53 24.49
N THR A 207 3.36 34.39 24.19
CA THR A 207 4.80 34.14 24.38
C THR A 207 5.34 35.15 25.40
N ILE A 208 6.04 34.67 26.43
CA ILE A 208 6.59 35.47 27.52
C ILE A 208 8.11 35.28 27.56
N ASP A 209 8.84 36.34 27.22
CA ASP A 209 10.29 36.43 27.40
C ASP A 209 10.63 36.65 28.89
N ASN A 210 11.36 35.71 29.48
CA ASN A 210 11.84 35.76 30.87
C ASN A 210 13.36 36.04 30.97
N GLY A 211 14.00 36.46 29.88
CA GLY A 211 15.41 36.79 29.78
C GLY A 211 16.26 35.65 29.22
N ASN A 212 16.42 34.56 29.97
CA ASN A 212 17.20 33.39 29.51
C ASN A 212 16.31 32.19 29.13
N THR A 213 15.00 32.34 29.34
CA THR A 213 13.99 31.32 29.04
C THR A 213 12.77 32.01 28.45
N THR A 214 12.00 31.27 27.67
CA THR A 214 10.74 31.74 27.08
C THR A 214 9.62 30.81 27.51
N THR A 215 8.48 31.37 27.92
CA THR A 215 7.26 30.62 28.20
C THR A 215 6.28 30.75 27.05
N TYR A 216 5.83 29.64 26.49
CA TYR A 216 4.78 29.57 25.47
C TYR A 216 3.50 29.07 26.12
N ILE A 217 2.38 29.71 25.80
CA ILE A 217 1.05 29.37 26.33
C ILE A 217 0.13 29.04 25.16
N PHE A 218 -0.21 27.76 25.05
CA PHE A 218 -1.15 27.23 24.07
C PHE A 218 -2.47 26.84 24.73
N GLU A 219 -3.55 27.02 23.99
CA GLU A 219 -4.90 26.73 24.45
C GLU A 219 -5.65 25.84 23.45
N ALA A 220 -5.90 24.59 23.84
CA ALA A 220 -6.74 23.64 23.11
C ALA A 220 -8.13 23.61 23.78
N ARG A 221 -9.09 24.27 23.14
CA ARG A 221 -10.42 24.55 23.72
C ARG A 221 -11.41 23.42 23.53
N ASP A 222 -11.26 22.68 22.43
CA ASP A 222 -12.12 21.55 22.10
C ASP A 222 -11.71 20.31 22.89
N PRO A 223 -12.67 19.46 23.32
CA PRO A 223 -12.38 18.23 24.03
C PRO A 223 -11.39 17.35 23.27
N MET A 224 -10.30 16.98 23.93
CA MET A 224 -9.19 16.20 23.39
C MET A 224 -8.95 14.99 24.29
N ALA A 225 -8.75 13.81 23.69
CA ALA A 225 -8.30 12.64 24.41
C ALA A 225 -6.82 12.76 24.81
N SER A 226 -6.42 12.15 25.92
CA SER A 226 -5.06 12.26 26.47
C SER A 226 -3.96 11.87 25.48
N TYR A 227 -4.18 10.83 24.67
CA TYR A 227 -3.21 10.30 23.70
C TYR A 227 -2.91 11.27 22.54
N LEU A 228 -3.81 12.22 22.28
CA LEU A 228 -3.69 13.22 21.20
C LEU A 228 -2.88 14.45 21.62
N THR A 229 -2.49 14.52 22.90
CA THR A 229 -1.70 15.61 23.42
C THR A 229 -0.25 15.53 22.95
N THR A 230 0.35 16.67 22.64
CA THR A 230 1.75 16.77 22.23
C THR A 230 2.38 18.09 22.69
N VAL A 231 3.65 18.00 23.06
CA VAL A 231 4.54 19.13 23.34
C VAL A 231 5.86 18.85 22.64
N ASN A 232 6.22 19.71 21.70
CA ASN A 232 7.39 19.55 20.86
C ASN A 232 8.35 20.72 21.10
N ILE A 233 9.61 20.40 21.32
CA ILE A 233 10.65 21.37 21.66
C ILE A 233 11.79 21.20 20.68
N SER A 234 12.08 22.22 19.89
CA SER A 234 13.24 22.31 19.02
C SER A 234 13.49 23.77 18.64
N GLN A 235 14.39 24.01 17.68
CA GLN A 235 14.42 25.28 16.94
C GLN A 235 13.60 25.06 15.67
N PHE A 236 12.58 25.90 15.45
CA PHE A 236 11.63 25.71 14.35
C PHE A 236 11.72 26.86 13.32
N ASP A 237 11.66 26.48 12.05
CA ASP A 237 11.20 27.35 10.97
C ASP A 237 9.67 27.26 10.91
N LEU A 238 9.00 28.31 11.38
CA LEU A 238 7.54 28.40 11.34
C LEU A 238 7.06 28.84 9.96
N ASP A 239 6.32 27.97 9.30
CA ASP A 239 5.56 28.24 8.09
C ASP A 239 4.08 28.40 8.41
N THR A 240 3.44 29.42 7.85
CA THR A 240 2.04 29.73 8.15
C THR A 240 1.25 29.93 6.87
N ASP A 241 0.10 29.29 6.80
CA ASP A 241 -0.85 29.42 5.70
C ASP A 241 -2.30 29.52 6.25
N GLY A 242 -3.30 29.45 5.38
CA GLY A 242 -4.68 29.30 5.79
C GLY A 242 -5.58 28.86 4.64
N THR A 243 -6.72 28.25 4.98
CA THR A 243 -7.70 27.85 3.98
C THR A 243 -8.52 29.02 3.46
N ALA A 244 -9.19 28.83 2.32
CA ALA A 244 -10.15 29.79 1.78
C ALA A 244 -11.27 30.15 2.78
N ASN A 245 -11.59 29.24 3.69
CA ASN A 245 -12.60 29.42 4.74
C ASN A 245 -12.05 30.03 6.03
N GLY A 246 -10.76 30.38 6.07
CA GLY A 246 -10.14 31.16 7.14
C GLY A 246 -9.60 30.32 8.31
N ILE A 247 -9.43 29.01 8.15
CA ILE A 247 -8.78 28.16 9.15
C ILE A 247 -7.26 28.37 9.04
N PRO A 248 -6.59 28.88 10.08
CA PRO A 248 -5.14 29.04 10.07
C PRO A 248 -4.42 27.69 10.05
N ILE A 249 -3.32 27.62 9.29
CA ILE A 249 -2.40 26.49 9.26
C ILE A 249 -1.04 26.95 9.79
N ARG A 250 -0.47 26.23 10.75
CA ARG A 250 0.84 26.52 11.38
C ARG A 250 1.75 25.31 11.35
N ASN A 251 2.72 25.31 10.45
CA ASN A 251 3.68 24.23 10.29
C ASN A 251 5.00 24.58 10.97
N TYR A 252 5.44 23.74 11.89
CA TYR A 252 6.70 23.89 12.63
C TYR A 252 7.71 22.89 12.07
N PHE A 253 8.69 23.36 11.32
CA PHE A 253 9.72 22.51 10.74
C PHE A 253 11.00 22.65 11.56
N ALA A 254 11.48 21.56 12.16
CA ALA A 254 12.74 21.61 12.88
C ALA A 254 13.89 21.99 11.93
N GLU A 255 14.88 22.75 12.43
CA GLU A 255 16.00 23.21 11.60
C GLU A 255 16.74 22.05 10.91
N GLY A 256 17.20 22.31 9.68
CA GLY A 256 18.07 21.39 8.94
C GLY A 256 17.34 20.31 8.13
N ILE A 257 16.01 20.35 8.04
CA ILE A 257 15.24 19.47 7.15
C ILE A 257 15.40 19.92 5.70
N ALA A 258 15.56 18.96 4.77
CA ALA A 258 15.69 19.26 3.36
C ALA A 258 14.36 19.81 2.79
N PRO A 259 14.34 20.96 2.07
CA PRO A 259 13.12 21.57 1.57
C PRO A 259 12.27 20.65 0.68
N ASP A 260 12.88 19.72 -0.07
CA ASP A 260 12.14 18.78 -0.92
C ASP A 260 11.25 17.81 -0.12
N LEU A 261 11.60 17.51 1.14
CA LEU A 261 10.81 16.66 2.02
C LEU A 261 9.56 17.38 2.58
N LEU A 262 9.56 18.71 2.53
CA LEU A 262 8.49 19.55 3.10
C LEU A 262 7.40 19.89 2.08
N LYS A 263 7.63 19.67 0.78
CA LYS A 263 6.66 19.98 -0.29
C LYS A 263 5.26 19.38 -0.09
N PRO A 264 5.10 18.13 0.41
CA PRO A 264 3.76 17.59 0.62
C PRO A 264 2.89 18.40 1.59
N PHE A 265 3.51 19.17 2.51
CA PHE A 265 2.77 20.01 3.46
C PHE A 265 2.14 21.24 2.78
N ASP A 266 2.62 21.65 1.60
CA ASP A 266 2.01 22.73 0.79
C ASP A 266 0.58 22.40 0.34
N LEU A 267 0.18 21.12 0.36
CA LEU A 267 -1.14 20.63 -0.07
C LEU A 267 -2.20 20.67 1.04
N GLN A 268 -1.79 20.91 2.29
CA GLN A 268 -2.70 20.89 3.44
C GLN A 268 -3.90 21.84 3.33
N PRO A 269 -3.78 23.08 2.80
CA PRO A 269 -4.95 23.94 2.61
C PRO A 269 -6.01 23.34 1.68
N GLU A 270 -5.57 22.63 0.63
CA GLU A 270 -6.45 21.98 -0.35
C GLU A 270 -7.10 20.73 0.26
N MET A 271 -6.30 19.86 0.90
CA MET A 271 -6.79 18.67 1.60
C MET A 271 -7.81 19.04 2.69
N LEU A 272 -7.52 20.07 3.49
CA LEU A 272 -8.43 20.53 4.55
C LEU A 272 -9.76 21.00 3.98
N THR A 273 -9.72 21.70 2.84
CA THR A 273 -10.94 22.15 2.14
C THR A 273 -11.73 20.95 1.63
N TYR A 274 -11.07 20.02 0.94
CA TYR A 274 -11.69 18.82 0.39
C TYR A 274 -12.33 17.94 1.47
N PHE A 275 -11.60 17.61 2.54
CA PHE A 275 -12.13 16.81 3.64
C PHE A 275 -13.25 17.54 4.40
N SER A 276 -13.19 18.87 4.51
CA SER A 276 -14.31 19.63 5.10
C SER A 276 -15.59 19.53 4.28
N GLU A 277 -15.49 19.42 2.96
CA GLU A 277 -16.64 19.25 2.06
C GLU A 277 -17.22 17.83 2.15
N LEU A 278 -16.36 16.82 2.32
CA LEU A 278 -16.79 15.43 2.44
C LEU A 278 -17.34 15.08 3.82
N PHE A 279 -16.61 15.39 4.88
CA PHE A 279 -16.89 14.91 6.24
C PHE A 279 -17.70 15.90 7.07
N GLY A 280 -17.75 17.16 6.64
CA GLY A 280 -18.35 18.27 7.39
C GLY A 280 -17.29 19.26 7.89
N PRO A 281 -17.68 20.42 8.45
CA PRO A 281 -16.74 21.49 8.79
C PRO A 281 -15.61 21.01 9.70
N TYR A 282 -14.37 21.44 9.43
CA TYR A 282 -13.22 21.13 10.28
C TYR A 282 -13.50 21.44 11.76
N PRO A 283 -13.16 20.52 12.68
CA PRO A 283 -13.64 20.59 14.05
C PRO A 283 -12.99 21.66 14.94
N PHE A 284 -11.81 22.20 14.58
CA PHE A 284 -10.99 22.99 15.49
C PHE A 284 -10.65 24.40 14.96
N ASP A 285 -10.15 25.27 15.84
CA ASP A 285 -9.81 26.66 15.50
C ASP A 285 -8.54 26.80 14.63
N VAL A 286 -7.66 25.79 14.65
CA VAL A 286 -6.36 25.81 13.97
C VAL A 286 -5.98 24.40 13.54
N TYR A 287 -5.22 24.29 12.45
CA TYR A 287 -4.52 23.07 12.07
C TYR A 287 -3.02 23.36 11.89
N GLY A 288 -2.22 22.32 11.79
CA GLY A 288 -0.81 22.44 11.52
C GLY A 288 -0.12 21.09 11.59
N SER A 289 1.16 21.10 11.30
CA SER A 289 2.03 19.97 11.51
C SER A 289 3.33 20.37 12.17
N VAL A 290 3.93 19.43 12.90
CA VAL A 290 5.29 19.56 13.38
C VAL A 290 6.14 18.47 12.72
N VAL A 291 7.25 18.86 12.10
CA VAL A 291 8.19 17.91 11.49
C VAL A 291 9.50 17.96 12.25
N MET A 292 9.81 16.87 12.94
CA MET A 292 11.03 16.73 13.72
C MET A 292 12.16 16.21 12.84
N ASN A 293 13.37 16.76 13.00
CA ASN A 293 14.56 16.32 12.26
C ASN A 293 15.19 15.06 12.87
N THR A 294 14.34 14.06 13.12
CA THR A 294 14.70 12.74 13.63
C THR A 294 13.66 11.73 13.13
N ASP A 295 13.98 10.44 13.23
CA ASP A 295 12.97 9.41 13.11
C ASP A 295 12.09 9.40 14.37
N THR A 296 10.79 9.64 14.21
CA THR A 296 9.81 9.62 15.31
C THR A 296 9.23 8.22 15.54
N GLY A 297 9.58 7.22 14.71
CA GLY A 297 8.97 5.89 14.70
C GLY A 297 7.65 5.86 13.92
N ALA A 298 6.75 6.79 14.19
CA ALA A 298 5.47 6.95 13.49
C ALA A 298 5.14 8.44 13.25
N ALA A 299 4.26 8.71 12.28
CA ALA A 299 3.48 9.93 12.30
C ALA A 299 2.30 9.75 13.26
N LEU A 300 1.78 10.83 13.84
CA LEU A 300 0.65 10.76 14.76
C LEU A 300 -0.23 12.00 14.59
N GLU A 301 -1.52 11.79 14.71
CA GLU A 301 -2.60 12.73 14.40
C GLU A 301 -2.85 13.79 15.48
N THR A 302 -1.89 14.03 16.37
CA THR A 302 -2.05 14.84 17.58
C THR A 302 -2.89 16.11 17.33
N GLN A 303 -3.94 16.31 18.13
CA GLN A 303 -5.06 17.20 17.79
C GLN A 303 -4.59 18.62 17.44
N THR A 304 -5.05 19.17 16.32
CA THR A 304 -4.67 20.49 15.76
C THR A 304 -3.20 20.65 15.32
N LEU A 305 -2.34 19.65 15.54
CA LEU A 305 -0.91 19.73 15.24
C LEU A 305 -0.33 18.32 15.03
N SER A 306 -0.54 17.72 13.86
CA SER A 306 -0.04 16.36 13.58
C SER A 306 1.50 16.33 13.54
N ILE A 307 2.11 15.28 14.06
CA ILE A 307 3.56 15.14 14.19
C ILE A 307 4.14 14.15 13.18
N PHE A 308 5.28 14.51 12.61
CA PHE A 308 6.04 13.72 11.65
C PHE A 308 7.53 13.74 12.02
N GLY A 309 8.26 12.72 11.60
CA GLY A 309 9.72 12.67 11.63
C GLY A 309 10.32 12.57 10.23
N THR A 310 11.58 12.98 10.08
CA THR A 310 12.31 12.80 8.81
C THR A 310 12.57 11.33 8.45
N GLY A 311 12.38 10.40 9.39
CA GLY A 311 12.39 8.96 9.11
C GLY A 311 11.25 8.53 8.19
N GLN A 312 10.10 9.17 8.31
CA GLN A 312 8.86 8.93 7.59
C GLN A 312 8.86 9.64 6.24
N LEU A 313 9.57 10.77 6.13
CA LEU A 313 9.65 11.56 4.90
C LEU A 313 10.72 11.01 3.94
N GLY A 314 10.32 10.64 2.72
CA GLY A 314 11.27 10.30 1.64
C GLY A 314 11.91 8.90 1.70
N ARG A 315 11.47 7.99 2.58
CA ARG A 315 11.85 6.57 2.52
C ARG A 315 10.89 5.77 1.65
N ASN A 316 11.40 4.70 1.05
CA ASN A 316 10.59 3.70 0.37
C ASN A 316 9.55 3.12 1.38
N PRO A 317 8.24 3.19 1.09
CA PRO A 317 7.13 2.92 2.01
C PRO A 317 7.08 1.53 2.67
N ALA A 318 7.99 0.62 2.31
CA ALA A 318 8.14 -0.69 2.93
C ALA A 318 8.53 -0.69 4.43
N PHE A 319 8.75 0.47 5.06
CA PHE A 319 9.05 0.60 6.50
C PHE A 319 7.90 1.17 7.35
N LEU A 320 6.79 1.61 6.74
CA LEU A 320 5.58 2.11 7.41
C LEU A 320 4.42 1.09 7.30
N GLY A 321 4.73 -0.20 7.41
CA GLY A 321 3.71 -1.26 7.26
C GLY A 321 3.07 -1.38 5.86
N GLY A 322 3.49 -0.59 4.88
CA GLY A 322 2.88 -0.57 3.54
C GLY A 322 1.54 0.17 3.44
N PHE A 323 1.15 0.92 4.48
CA PHE A 323 -0.17 1.58 4.56
C PHE A 323 -0.29 2.88 3.77
N ALA A 324 0.79 3.44 3.25
CA ALA A 324 0.75 4.61 2.37
C ALA A 324 1.88 4.48 1.34
N SER A 325 1.65 4.90 0.09
CA SER A 325 2.66 4.80 -0.97
C SER A 325 3.53 6.06 -1.13
N SER A 326 3.14 7.16 -0.47
CA SER A 326 3.78 8.47 -0.56
C SER A 326 3.64 9.27 0.74
N THR A 327 4.53 10.26 0.95
CA THR A 327 4.40 11.22 2.06
C THR A 327 3.11 12.04 1.98
N GLU A 328 2.62 12.30 0.77
CA GLU A 328 1.35 13.01 0.54
C GLU A 328 0.15 12.25 1.12
N GLU A 329 0.10 10.92 0.92
CA GLU A 329 -0.93 10.08 1.54
C GLU A 329 -0.85 10.11 3.07
N VAL A 330 0.36 10.09 3.66
CA VAL A 330 0.50 10.19 5.12
C VAL A 330 0.01 11.55 5.62
N VAL A 331 0.32 12.66 4.94
CA VAL A 331 -0.21 13.99 5.31
C VAL A 331 -1.74 14.03 5.22
N ALA A 332 -2.33 13.40 4.21
CA ALA A 332 -3.78 13.28 4.07
C ALA A 332 -4.40 12.41 5.20
N HIS A 333 -3.74 11.31 5.56
CA HIS A 333 -4.12 10.41 6.66
C HIS A 333 -4.18 11.13 8.00
N GLU A 334 -3.07 11.76 8.42
CA GLU A 334 -2.99 12.47 9.70
C GLU A 334 -3.96 13.66 9.79
N LEU A 335 -4.29 14.26 8.65
CA LEU A 335 -5.28 15.33 8.59
C LEU A 335 -6.71 14.80 8.71
N ALA A 336 -7.03 13.68 8.07
CA ALA A 336 -8.36 13.08 8.16
C ALA A 336 -8.71 12.66 9.59
N HIS A 337 -7.71 12.24 10.36
CA HIS A 337 -7.88 11.92 11.77
C HIS A 337 -8.41 13.07 12.63
N GLN A 338 -8.25 14.33 12.19
CA GLN A 338 -8.81 15.47 12.91
C GLN A 338 -10.34 15.36 13.07
N TRP A 339 -11.03 14.71 12.11
CA TRP A 339 -12.44 14.32 12.25
C TRP A 339 -12.58 12.98 12.97
N PHE A 340 -11.91 11.94 12.48
CA PHE A 340 -12.06 10.54 12.92
C PHE A 340 -10.83 10.06 13.70
N GLY A 341 -10.94 10.06 15.02
CA GLY A 341 -9.86 9.82 15.98
C GLY A 341 -9.73 10.96 16.97
N ASN A 342 -9.83 12.20 16.47
CA ASN A 342 -9.71 13.38 17.32
C ASN A 342 -11.05 13.91 17.79
N SER A 343 -11.85 14.49 16.89
CA SER A 343 -13.15 15.02 17.28
C SER A 343 -14.09 13.88 17.65
N VAL A 344 -14.23 12.88 16.78
CA VAL A 344 -14.96 11.64 17.06
C VAL A 344 -13.94 10.57 17.43
N SER A 345 -13.80 10.23 18.71
CA SER A 345 -12.79 9.28 19.20
C SER A 345 -13.43 7.97 19.66
N LEU A 346 -12.69 6.88 19.72
CA LEU A 346 -13.21 5.60 20.22
C LEU A 346 -13.63 5.64 21.70
N ALA A 347 -14.61 4.81 22.05
CA ALA A 347 -15.01 4.53 23.42
C ALA A 347 -14.23 3.36 24.05
N ASP A 348 -13.65 2.49 23.22
CA ASP A 348 -12.90 1.30 23.63
C ASP A 348 -11.84 1.00 22.55
N TRP A 349 -10.61 0.66 22.97
CA TRP A 349 -9.47 0.42 22.07
C TRP A 349 -9.73 -0.69 21.06
N SER A 350 -10.64 -1.62 21.33
CA SER A 350 -11.03 -2.63 20.34
C SER A 350 -11.74 -2.08 19.10
N ASP A 351 -12.20 -0.83 19.13
CA ASP A 351 -12.84 -0.13 18.00
C ASP A 351 -11.86 0.80 17.26
N ILE A 352 -10.54 0.64 17.42
CA ILE A 352 -9.51 1.51 16.81
C ILE A 352 -9.61 1.64 15.27
N TRP A 353 -10.23 0.67 14.59
CA TRP A 353 -10.51 0.75 13.15
C TRP A 353 -11.37 1.97 12.77
N LEU A 354 -12.22 2.46 13.68
CA LEU A 354 -13.01 3.68 13.45
C LEU A 354 -12.13 4.92 13.25
N ASN A 355 -10.92 4.93 13.80
CA ASN A 355 -9.93 5.97 13.55
C ASN A 355 -9.16 5.64 12.26
N GLU A 356 -8.43 4.52 12.30
CA GLU A 356 -7.39 4.20 11.32
C GLU A 356 -7.94 3.88 9.93
N SER A 357 -9.06 3.16 9.87
CA SER A 357 -9.67 2.81 8.59
C SER A 357 -10.24 4.04 7.89
N PHE A 358 -10.83 4.97 8.65
CA PHE A 358 -11.40 6.21 8.10
C PHE A 358 -10.29 7.11 7.55
N ALA A 359 -9.20 7.28 8.32
CA ALA A 359 -8.04 8.02 7.87
C ALA A 359 -7.36 7.36 6.65
N THR A 360 -7.23 6.03 6.66
CA THR A 360 -6.65 5.27 5.54
C THR A 360 -7.51 5.38 4.29
N TYR A 361 -8.83 5.25 4.39
CA TYR A 361 -9.71 5.41 3.24
C TYR A 361 -9.71 6.84 2.70
N SER A 362 -9.46 7.83 3.55
CA SER A 362 -9.31 9.24 3.14
C SER A 362 -8.10 9.46 2.23
N GLN A 363 -7.06 8.63 2.31
CA GLN A 363 -5.97 8.59 1.33
C GLN A 363 -6.51 8.24 -0.06
N GLY A 364 -7.31 7.18 -0.16
CA GLY A 364 -7.97 6.78 -1.41
C GLY A 364 -8.91 7.86 -1.95
N LEU A 365 -9.68 8.53 -1.07
CA LEU A 365 -10.53 9.66 -1.45
C LEU A 365 -9.72 10.85 -1.98
N TRP A 366 -8.54 11.11 -1.41
CA TRP A 366 -7.64 12.16 -1.91
C TRP A 366 -7.04 11.80 -3.28
N ILE A 367 -6.65 10.54 -3.47
CA ILE A 367 -6.20 10.02 -4.78
C ILE A 367 -7.32 10.14 -5.82
N GLU A 368 -8.55 9.77 -5.47
CA GLU A 368 -9.72 9.93 -6.35
C GLU A 368 -9.90 11.39 -6.78
N ASN A 369 -9.78 12.33 -5.84
CA ASN A 369 -9.93 13.76 -6.11
C ASN A 369 -8.86 14.30 -7.07
N THR A 370 -7.61 13.88 -6.88
CA THR A 370 -6.46 14.44 -7.61
C THR A 370 -6.16 13.70 -8.92
N GLN A 371 -6.50 12.41 -9.00
CA GLN A 371 -6.08 11.51 -10.09
C GLN A 371 -7.25 10.76 -10.77
N GLY A 372 -8.44 10.75 -10.16
CA GLY A 372 -9.65 10.15 -10.73
C GLY A 372 -9.94 8.73 -10.23
N ARG A 373 -11.07 8.15 -10.70
CA ARG A 373 -11.58 6.84 -10.23
C ARG A 373 -10.63 5.68 -10.54
N ASP A 374 -10.00 5.67 -11.70
CA ASP A 374 -9.09 4.58 -12.08
C ASP A 374 -7.90 4.47 -11.10
N ALA A 375 -7.39 5.60 -10.60
CA ALA A 375 -6.33 5.63 -9.59
C ALA A 375 -6.81 5.17 -8.21
N LEU A 376 -8.08 5.45 -7.85
CA LEU A 376 -8.70 4.87 -6.66
C LEU A 376 -8.82 3.35 -6.79
N ASP A 377 -9.25 2.84 -7.95
CA ASP A 377 -9.38 1.39 -8.18
C ASP A 377 -8.02 0.69 -8.07
N GLU A 378 -6.95 1.27 -8.62
CA GLU A 378 -5.58 0.78 -8.44
C GLU A 378 -5.16 0.79 -6.96
N TRP A 379 -5.46 1.87 -6.23
CA TRP A 379 -5.20 1.97 -4.81
C TRP A 379 -5.95 0.87 -4.03
N VAL A 380 -7.22 0.62 -4.32
CA VAL A 380 -8.04 -0.43 -3.69
C VAL A 380 -7.47 -1.82 -3.98
N VAL A 381 -7.06 -2.11 -5.22
CA VAL A 381 -6.43 -3.39 -5.57
C VAL A 381 -5.11 -3.58 -4.80
N ASN A 382 -4.29 -2.54 -4.71
CA ASN A 382 -3.03 -2.61 -3.96
C ASN A 382 -3.28 -2.89 -2.48
N LYS A 383 -4.26 -2.22 -1.87
CA LYS A 383 -4.67 -2.45 -0.48
C LYS A 383 -5.17 -3.87 -0.26
N TYR A 384 -6.01 -4.36 -1.15
CA TYR A 384 -6.53 -5.72 -1.11
C TYR A 384 -5.40 -6.75 -1.16
N ASN A 385 -4.43 -6.57 -2.07
CA ASN A 385 -3.29 -7.47 -2.21
C ASN A 385 -2.39 -7.43 -0.97
N THR A 386 -2.15 -6.27 -0.35
CA THR A 386 -1.41 -6.16 0.92
C THR A 386 -2.05 -7.01 2.02
N VAL A 387 -3.38 -6.92 2.18
CA VAL A 387 -4.12 -7.70 3.17
C VAL A 387 -4.07 -9.19 2.86
N VAL A 388 -4.29 -9.56 1.60
CA VAL A 388 -4.27 -10.96 1.16
C VAL A 388 -2.89 -11.58 1.24
N ASP A 389 -1.80 -10.84 1.08
CA ASP A 389 -0.44 -11.39 1.16
C ASP A 389 0.02 -11.59 2.61
N ALA A 390 -0.57 -10.89 3.58
CA ALA A 390 -0.27 -10.99 5.00
C ALA A 390 -0.77 -12.30 5.69
N LYS A 391 -1.23 -13.32 4.93
CA LYS A 391 -2.06 -14.50 5.36
C LYS A 391 -1.73 -15.20 6.69
N ALA A 392 -0.53 -15.08 7.24
CA ALA A 392 -0.16 -15.71 8.50
C ALA A 392 -0.63 -14.91 9.74
N GLU A 393 -0.96 -13.62 9.58
CA GLU A 393 -1.21 -12.65 10.66
C GLU A 393 -2.51 -11.85 10.43
N LEU A 394 -3.42 -12.32 9.58
CA LEU A 394 -4.64 -11.57 9.24
C LEU A 394 -5.58 -11.47 10.44
N VAL A 395 -5.80 -10.25 10.90
CA VAL A 395 -6.73 -9.90 11.99
C VAL A 395 -7.91 -9.12 11.42
N ALA A 396 -9.12 -9.40 11.91
CA ALA A 396 -10.32 -8.66 11.50
C ALA A 396 -10.28 -7.22 12.08
N PRO A 397 -10.74 -6.19 11.34
CA PRO A 397 -10.68 -4.80 11.78
C PRO A 397 -11.31 -4.56 13.16
N GLY A 398 -12.43 -5.22 13.46
CA GLY A 398 -13.14 -5.09 14.74
C GLY A 398 -12.70 -6.06 15.85
N LEU A 399 -11.64 -6.83 15.64
CA LEU A 399 -11.09 -7.77 16.62
C LEU A 399 -9.55 -7.63 16.77
N PRO A 400 -9.00 -6.41 16.89
CA PRO A 400 -7.55 -6.26 17.04
C PRO A 400 -7.07 -6.87 18.37
N PRO A 401 -5.94 -7.58 18.38
CA PRO A 401 -5.30 -8.02 19.61
C PRO A 401 -4.64 -6.82 20.33
N ALA A 402 -4.52 -6.91 21.66
CA ALA A 402 -3.96 -5.84 22.47
C ALA A 402 -2.45 -5.57 22.24
N ASP A 403 -1.70 -6.55 21.74
CA ASP A 403 -0.26 -6.46 21.48
C ASP A 403 0.09 -6.21 20.00
N ASP A 404 -0.93 -6.03 19.15
CA ASP A 404 -0.80 -5.69 17.73
C ASP A 404 -2.03 -4.89 17.29
N LEU A 405 -2.27 -3.77 17.98
CA LEU A 405 -3.47 -2.93 17.82
C LEU A 405 -3.51 -2.26 16.44
N PHE A 406 -2.34 -1.89 15.92
CA PHE A 406 -2.15 -1.10 14.70
C PHE A 406 -1.68 -1.99 13.53
N ASN A 407 -2.45 -3.05 13.26
CA ASN A 407 -2.14 -4.06 12.23
C ASN A 407 -2.87 -3.79 10.90
N SER A 408 -2.51 -4.52 9.83
CA SER A 408 -3.08 -4.29 8.49
C SER A 408 -4.56 -4.58 8.35
N GLY A 409 -5.15 -5.34 9.27
CA GLY A 409 -6.59 -5.48 9.39
C GLY A 409 -7.27 -4.15 9.77
N VAL A 410 -6.70 -3.45 10.73
CA VAL A 410 -7.24 -2.17 11.24
C VAL A 410 -7.10 -1.04 10.22
N TYR A 411 -6.01 -1.01 9.45
CA TYR A 411 -5.78 0.01 8.42
C TYR A 411 -6.39 -0.37 7.06
N ASP A 412 -5.76 -1.33 6.36
CA ASP A 412 -6.07 -1.63 4.97
C ASP A 412 -7.41 -2.36 4.83
N TRP A 413 -7.64 -3.42 5.61
CA TRP A 413 -8.91 -4.17 5.50
C TRP A 413 -10.09 -3.30 5.93
N GLY A 414 -9.99 -2.57 7.03
CA GLY A 414 -11.06 -1.66 7.41
C GLY A 414 -11.30 -0.53 6.39
N ALA A 415 -10.27 -0.01 5.72
CA ALA A 415 -10.45 0.93 4.61
C ALA A 415 -11.16 0.28 3.40
N LEU A 416 -10.86 -0.98 3.09
CA LEU A 416 -11.58 -1.76 2.08
C LEU A 416 -13.04 -1.98 2.48
N ALA A 417 -13.33 -2.15 3.78
CA ALA A 417 -14.69 -2.23 4.30
C ALA A 417 -15.45 -0.92 4.08
N LEU A 418 -14.82 0.24 4.27
CA LEU A 418 -15.44 1.54 3.95
C LEU A 418 -15.67 1.71 2.45
N HIS A 419 -14.73 1.25 1.60
CA HIS A 419 -14.94 1.24 0.15
C HIS A 419 -16.11 0.33 -0.25
N ALA A 420 -16.16 -0.88 0.31
CA ALA A 420 -17.26 -1.83 0.08
C ALA A 420 -18.61 -1.23 0.53
N LEU A 421 -18.63 -0.53 1.67
CA LEU A 421 -19.82 0.14 2.17
C LEU A 421 -20.28 1.22 1.18
N ARG A 422 -19.34 2.03 0.68
CA ARG A 422 -19.63 3.05 -0.34
C ARG A 422 -20.28 2.46 -1.59
N LEU A 423 -19.83 1.27 -2.03
CA LEU A 423 -20.43 0.57 -3.17
C LEU A 423 -21.82 0.00 -2.85
N GLU A 424 -22.01 -0.53 -1.64
CA GLU A 424 -23.27 -1.13 -1.18
C GLU A 424 -24.39 -0.08 -1.02
N VAL A 425 -24.09 1.06 -0.39
CA VAL A 425 -25.07 2.11 -0.15
C VAL A 425 -25.10 3.19 -1.23
N GLY A 426 -24.05 3.29 -2.04
CA GLY A 426 -23.87 4.32 -3.06
C GLY A 426 -23.27 5.62 -2.51
N ASP A 427 -22.59 6.39 -3.39
CA ASP A 427 -21.83 7.58 -3.01
C ASP A 427 -22.63 8.60 -2.18
N THR A 428 -23.88 8.89 -2.55
CA THR A 428 -24.70 9.88 -1.83
C THR A 428 -24.93 9.47 -0.38
N ASP A 429 -25.46 8.26 -0.16
CA ASP A 429 -25.78 7.78 1.18
C ASP A 429 -24.51 7.54 2.00
N PHE A 430 -23.39 7.16 1.37
CA PHE A 430 -22.11 6.99 2.04
C PHE A 430 -21.57 8.33 2.58
N PHE A 431 -21.49 9.37 1.77
CA PHE A 431 -20.99 10.67 2.24
C PHE A 431 -21.98 11.33 3.21
N ASP A 432 -23.29 11.17 3.02
CA ASP A 432 -24.30 11.61 3.99
C ASP A 432 -24.16 10.85 5.33
N THR A 433 -23.76 9.57 5.30
CA THR A 433 -23.43 8.78 6.50
C THR A 433 -22.22 9.38 7.22
N LEU A 434 -21.13 9.68 6.52
CA LEU A 434 -19.93 10.28 7.13
C LEU A 434 -20.24 11.63 7.79
N GLN A 435 -20.98 12.50 7.12
CA GLN A 435 -21.39 13.81 7.66
C GLN A 435 -22.31 13.66 8.88
N THR A 436 -23.29 12.76 8.79
CA THR A 436 -24.24 12.50 9.89
C THR A 436 -23.52 11.92 11.10
N TYR A 437 -22.60 10.99 10.87
CA TYR A 437 -21.80 10.36 11.92
C TYR A 437 -20.90 11.39 12.62
N TYR A 438 -20.16 12.19 11.84
CA TYR A 438 -19.34 13.26 12.39
C TYR A 438 -20.17 14.26 13.19
N GLU A 439 -21.24 14.84 12.62
CA GLU A 439 -22.03 15.87 13.29
C GLU A 439 -22.71 15.35 14.57
N ARG A 440 -23.14 14.07 14.57
CA ARG A 440 -23.82 13.45 15.72
C ARG A 440 -22.89 13.22 16.89
N TYR A 441 -21.65 12.80 16.62
CA TYR A 441 -20.70 12.37 17.65
C TYR A 441 -19.51 13.32 17.81
N ARG A 442 -19.54 14.49 17.17
CA ARG A 442 -18.50 15.52 17.26
C ARG A 442 -18.13 15.79 18.72
N ASN A 443 -16.82 15.76 18.99
CA ASN A 443 -16.20 15.94 20.30
C ASN A 443 -16.53 14.85 21.34
N GLY A 444 -17.19 13.76 20.93
CA GLY A 444 -17.58 12.65 21.80
C GLY A 444 -16.79 11.37 21.53
N ASN A 445 -17.33 10.28 22.09
CA ASN A 445 -16.81 8.94 21.93
C ASN A 445 -17.82 8.01 21.26
N VAL A 446 -17.33 7.03 20.51
CA VAL A 446 -18.14 6.15 19.65
C VAL A 446 -17.72 4.69 19.76
N THR A 447 -18.67 3.81 19.47
CA THR A 447 -18.45 2.37 19.27
C THR A 447 -18.69 2.00 17.80
N SER A 448 -18.27 0.80 17.40
CA SER A 448 -18.58 0.28 16.06
C SER A 448 -20.09 0.29 15.76
N GLU A 449 -20.91 -0.05 16.75
CA GLU A 449 -22.38 -0.10 16.62
C GLU A 449 -23.00 1.29 16.39
N ASP A 450 -22.39 2.35 16.90
CA ASP A 450 -22.83 3.73 16.64
C ASP A 450 -22.70 4.08 15.15
N PHE A 451 -21.56 3.75 14.55
CA PHE A 451 -21.34 3.96 13.12
C PHE A 451 -22.29 3.09 12.28
N PHE A 452 -22.45 1.81 12.62
CA PHE A 452 -23.36 0.91 11.91
C PHE A 452 -24.79 1.45 11.94
N GLY A 453 -25.25 1.91 13.10
CA GLY A 453 -26.57 2.51 13.26
C GLY A 453 -26.78 3.75 12.39
N VAL A 454 -25.77 4.61 12.25
CA VAL A 454 -25.85 5.77 11.33
C VAL A 454 -25.91 5.32 9.87
N ALA A 455 -25.08 4.35 9.47
CA ALA A 455 -25.08 3.84 8.10
C ALA A 455 -26.42 3.20 7.72
N GLU A 456 -27.02 2.41 8.61
CA GLU A 456 -28.36 1.82 8.40
C GLU A 456 -29.46 2.91 8.40
N GLU A 457 -29.36 3.92 9.27
CA GLU A 457 -30.31 5.02 9.34
C GLU A 457 -30.33 5.85 8.04
N VAL A 458 -29.16 6.22 7.54
CA VAL A 458 -29.02 7.10 6.36
C VAL A 458 -29.36 6.34 5.08
N SER A 459 -28.81 5.14 4.90
CA SER A 459 -29.05 4.33 3.68
C SER A 459 -30.43 3.68 3.64
N GLY A 460 -31.07 3.49 4.80
CA GLY A 460 -32.31 2.71 4.94
C GLY A 460 -32.14 1.22 4.63
N GLN A 461 -30.90 0.71 4.63
CA GLN A 461 -30.56 -0.69 4.40
C GLN A 461 -30.27 -1.44 5.71
N GLU A 462 -30.47 -2.75 5.72
CA GLU A 462 -30.07 -3.64 6.83
C GLU A 462 -28.64 -4.13 6.58
N LEU A 463 -27.65 -3.60 7.31
CA LEU A 463 -26.22 -3.77 7.04
C LEU A 463 -25.53 -4.71 8.05
N SER A 464 -26.26 -5.25 9.02
CA SER A 464 -25.70 -6.20 10.00
C SER A 464 -24.90 -7.35 9.39
N ALA A 465 -25.36 -7.94 8.27
CA ALA A 465 -24.63 -8.99 7.56
C ALA A 465 -23.35 -8.45 6.88
N PHE A 466 -23.44 -7.26 6.29
CA PHE A 466 -22.30 -6.58 5.66
C PHE A 466 -21.19 -6.33 6.69
N PHE A 467 -21.50 -5.71 7.83
CA PHE A 467 -20.50 -5.43 8.86
C PHE A 467 -19.95 -6.70 9.51
N GLN A 468 -20.78 -7.74 9.66
CA GLN A 468 -20.30 -9.04 10.12
C GLN A 468 -19.24 -9.63 9.17
N ASP A 469 -19.43 -9.50 7.86
CA ASP A 469 -18.51 -10.04 6.86
C ASP A 469 -17.24 -9.19 6.71
N TRP A 470 -17.36 -7.86 6.74
CA TRP A 470 -16.24 -6.96 6.47
C TRP A 470 -15.44 -6.54 7.71
N ILE A 471 -16.04 -6.49 8.90
CA ILE A 471 -15.38 -5.97 10.12
C ILE A 471 -15.00 -7.10 11.08
N TYR A 472 -15.75 -8.19 11.12
CA TYR A 472 -15.61 -9.21 12.17
C TYR A 472 -15.34 -10.64 11.67
N SER A 473 -15.33 -10.87 10.36
CA SER A 473 -15.04 -12.20 9.82
C SER A 473 -13.54 -12.51 9.90
N GLY A 474 -13.18 -13.79 9.86
CA GLY A 474 -11.77 -14.22 9.85
C GLY A 474 -11.16 -14.33 8.44
N GLU A 475 -11.92 -13.98 7.40
CA GLU A 475 -11.51 -14.09 6.00
C GLU A 475 -11.97 -12.84 5.26
N ILE A 476 -11.04 -12.11 4.64
CA ILE A 476 -11.39 -10.95 3.81
C ILE A 476 -12.36 -11.37 2.68
N PRO A 477 -13.49 -10.66 2.50
CA PRO A 477 -14.41 -10.94 1.40
C PRO A 477 -13.71 -10.83 0.04
N PRO A 478 -14.12 -11.60 -1.00
CA PRO A 478 -13.45 -11.57 -2.30
C PRO A 478 -13.47 -10.18 -2.95
N ILE A 479 -12.36 -9.80 -3.59
CA ILE A 479 -12.22 -8.51 -4.31
C ILE A 479 -13.33 -8.21 -5.32
N ALA A 480 -14.00 -9.24 -5.87
CA ALA A 480 -15.17 -9.09 -6.73
C ALA A 480 -16.33 -8.34 -6.06
N GLN A 481 -16.44 -8.37 -4.73
CA GLN A 481 -17.40 -7.56 -3.98
C GLN A 481 -17.06 -6.07 -3.98
N LEU A 482 -15.82 -5.70 -4.29
CA LEU A 482 -15.38 -4.32 -4.50
C LEU A 482 -15.62 -3.85 -5.94
N GLY A 483 -16.29 -4.65 -6.79
CA GLY A 483 -16.43 -4.35 -8.22
C GLY A 483 -15.12 -4.49 -9.00
N LEU A 484 -14.12 -5.13 -8.40
CA LEU A 484 -12.75 -5.23 -8.92
C LEU A 484 -12.31 -6.69 -9.03
N SER A 485 -11.24 -6.97 -9.78
CA SER A 485 -10.55 -8.26 -9.81
C SER A 485 -9.12 -8.11 -9.31
N SER A 486 -8.54 -9.18 -8.76
CA SER A 486 -7.16 -9.16 -8.22
C SER A 486 -6.10 -9.00 -9.32
N ASP A 487 -6.51 -9.13 -10.57
CA ASP A 487 -5.82 -8.68 -11.77
C ASP A 487 -6.59 -7.47 -12.35
N PRO A 488 -5.98 -6.38 -12.82
CA PRO A 488 -6.74 -5.29 -13.44
C PRO A 488 -7.23 -5.79 -14.80
N THR A 489 -8.42 -6.40 -14.83
CA THR A 489 -8.95 -7.06 -16.04
C THR A 489 -9.61 -6.04 -16.95
N GLY A 490 -8.95 -5.73 -18.06
CA GLY A 490 -9.55 -5.01 -19.17
C GLY A 490 -8.52 -4.33 -20.04
N ASP A 491 -8.81 -4.28 -21.34
CA ASP A 491 -7.96 -3.69 -22.38
C ASP A 491 -7.41 -2.30 -22.00
N GLN A 492 -6.10 -2.21 -21.81
CA GLN A 492 -5.41 -1.00 -21.40
C GLN A 492 -4.65 -0.35 -22.56
N THR A 493 -4.37 0.95 -22.43
CA THR A 493 -3.37 1.62 -23.27
C THR A 493 -2.29 2.20 -22.39
N LEU A 494 -1.18 1.47 -22.26
CA LEU A 494 -0.04 1.81 -21.43
C LEU A 494 1.02 2.55 -22.25
N THR A 495 1.50 3.68 -21.71
CA THR A 495 2.44 4.54 -22.43
C THR A 495 3.61 4.93 -21.54
N GLY A 496 4.78 4.37 -21.81
CA GLY A 496 6.06 4.71 -21.18
C GLY A 496 6.57 6.11 -21.53
N THR A 497 7.76 6.41 -21.03
CA THR A 497 8.48 7.68 -21.17
C THR A 497 9.72 7.53 -22.07
N ASN A 498 10.70 8.43 -21.93
CA ASN A 498 12.00 8.27 -22.61
C ASN A 498 13.07 7.65 -21.69
N ALA A 499 12.69 7.26 -20.47
CA ALA A 499 13.55 6.57 -19.51
C ALA A 499 13.46 5.04 -19.69
N ALA A 500 14.37 4.30 -19.05
CA ALA A 500 14.29 2.84 -19.01
C ALA A 500 13.20 2.40 -18.01
N GLU A 501 12.25 1.59 -18.46
CA GLU A 501 11.06 1.22 -17.68
C GLU A 501 10.76 -0.29 -17.74
N VAL A 502 9.95 -0.74 -16.79
CA VAL A 502 9.29 -2.06 -16.83
C VAL A 502 7.80 -1.81 -16.87
N ILE A 503 7.10 -2.31 -17.89
CA ILE A 503 5.67 -2.08 -18.12
C ILE A 503 4.97 -3.44 -18.25
N PHE A 504 3.85 -3.60 -17.54
CA PHE A 504 3.05 -4.84 -17.49
C PHE A 504 1.61 -4.56 -17.94
N GLY A 505 1.12 -5.26 -18.96
CA GLY A 505 -0.29 -5.24 -19.41
C GLY A 505 -1.22 -6.04 -18.51
N ARG A 506 -0.81 -7.26 -18.17
CA ARG A 506 -1.53 -8.28 -17.39
C ARG A 506 -2.67 -8.90 -18.22
N ASP A 507 -3.88 -9.03 -17.68
CA ASP A 507 -5.02 -9.64 -18.36
C ASP A 507 -5.80 -8.59 -19.19
N GLY A 508 -6.08 -8.89 -20.47
CA GLY A 508 -6.83 -8.02 -21.38
C GLY A 508 -6.15 -7.92 -22.75
N ASP A 509 -6.83 -7.34 -23.74
CA ASP A 509 -6.21 -7.08 -25.05
C ASP A 509 -5.50 -5.71 -24.99
N ASP A 510 -4.25 -5.66 -24.52
CA ASP A 510 -3.58 -4.41 -24.17
C ASP A 510 -2.83 -3.76 -25.34
N THR A 511 -2.61 -2.45 -25.23
CA THR A 511 -1.69 -1.71 -26.11
C THR A 511 -0.59 -1.04 -25.30
N ILE A 512 0.66 -1.46 -25.48
CA ILE A 512 1.82 -0.99 -24.70
C ILE A 512 2.82 -0.22 -25.57
N TYR A 513 3.16 1.01 -25.19
CA TYR A 513 4.17 1.85 -25.87
C TYR A 513 5.39 2.13 -24.98
N GLY A 514 6.53 1.47 -25.23
CA GLY A 514 7.79 1.72 -24.51
C GLY A 514 8.51 3.04 -24.87
N LYS A 515 8.22 3.63 -26.05
CA LYS A 515 8.81 4.89 -26.55
C LYS A 515 10.35 4.93 -26.64
N GLY A 516 11.03 5.50 -25.64
CA GLY A 516 12.48 5.67 -25.60
C GLY A 516 13.06 4.91 -24.39
N GLY A 517 14.38 4.95 -24.19
CA GLY A 517 14.98 4.19 -23.08
C GLY A 517 15.06 2.68 -23.35
N ILE A 518 15.72 1.93 -22.45
CA ILE A 518 15.86 0.47 -22.57
C ILE A 518 14.75 -0.14 -21.72
N ASN A 519 13.73 -0.71 -22.35
CA ASN A 519 12.52 -1.13 -21.67
C ASN A 519 12.39 -2.65 -21.53
N VAL A 520 11.61 -3.06 -20.54
CA VAL A 520 11.06 -4.41 -20.40
C VAL A 520 9.54 -4.31 -20.51
N LEU A 521 8.97 -4.83 -21.59
CA LEU A 521 7.51 -4.83 -21.80
C LEU A 521 6.98 -6.26 -21.64
N ILE A 522 5.92 -6.40 -20.86
CA ILE A 522 5.26 -7.69 -20.60
C ILE A 522 3.78 -7.50 -20.91
N GLY A 523 3.24 -8.24 -21.88
CA GLY A 523 1.83 -8.22 -22.28
C GLY A 523 0.99 -8.88 -21.21
N GLY A 524 0.90 -10.20 -21.19
CA GLY A 524 0.27 -10.97 -20.14
C GLY A 524 -0.65 -12.01 -20.74
N ALA A 525 -1.96 -11.94 -20.49
CA ALA A 525 -2.94 -12.81 -21.10
C ALA A 525 -3.96 -11.97 -21.90
N GLY A 526 -4.30 -12.39 -23.11
CA GLY A 526 -5.12 -11.61 -24.05
C GLY A 526 -4.37 -11.33 -25.35
N ASP A 527 -5.05 -10.79 -26.35
CA ASP A 527 -4.44 -10.50 -27.65
C ASP A 527 -3.76 -9.11 -27.62
N ASP A 528 -2.48 -9.05 -27.23
CA ASP A 528 -1.79 -7.80 -26.93
C ASP A 528 -1.11 -7.14 -28.14
N THR A 529 -0.89 -5.82 -28.06
CA THR A 529 -0.09 -5.04 -29.02
C THR A 529 1.03 -4.27 -28.33
N LEU A 530 2.29 -4.68 -28.55
CA LEU A 530 3.47 -4.12 -27.86
C LEU A 530 4.41 -3.38 -28.81
N TYR A 531 4.84 -2.18 -28.43
CA TYR A 531 5.80 -1.35 -29.17
C TYR A 531 7.03 -1.03 -28.33
N GLY A 532 8.17 -1.65 -28.63
CA GLY A 532 9.45 -1.45 -27.92
C GLY A 532 9.90 0.01 -27.93
N GLY A 533 10.18 0.54 -29.14
CA GLY A 533 10.55 1.94 -29.28
C GLY A 533 11.73 2.17 -30.20
N SER A 534 12.61 3.10 -29.83
CA SER A 534 13.79 3.47 -30.64
C SER A 534 15.10 2.89 -30.14
N SER A 535 15.07 2.19 -29.01
CA SER A 535 16.22 1.75 -28.23
C SER A 535 16.22 0.22 -28.09
N LYS A 536 17.18 -0.35 -27.36
CA LYS A 536 17.22 -1.80 -27.13
C LYS A 536 16.17 -2.16 -26.07
N ASP A 537 15.20 -2.98 -26.44
CA ASP A 537 14.11 -3.40 -25.57
C ASP A 537 14.06 -4.93 -25.39
N THR A 538 13.45 -5.37 -24.29
CA THR A 538 13.08 -6.77 -24.05
C THR A 538 11.55 -6.84 -23.97
N ILE A 539 10.93 -7.66 -24.81
CA ILE A 539 9.46 -7.77 -24.89
C ILE A 539 9.07 -9.24 -24.74
N THR A 540 8.11 -9.51 -23.85
CA THR A 540 7.44 -10.80 -23.72
C THR A 540 5.94 -10.54 -23.87
N ALA A 541 5.29 -11.12 -24.87
CA ALA A 541 3.87 -10.83 -25.12
C ALA A 541 2.98 -11.67 -24.20
N GLY A 542 3.06 -13.01 -24.22
CA GLY A 542 2.45 -13.85 -23.19
C GLY A 542 1.51 -14.91 -23.75
N ASP A 543 0.31 -15.03 -23.20
CA ASP A 543 -0.74 -15.94 -23.68
C ASP A 543 -1.75 -15.15 -24.54
N GLY A 544 -1.94 -15.51 -25.81
CA GLY A 544 -2.85 -14.83 -26.72
C GLY A 544 -2.27 -14.71 -28.12
N ASN A 545 -3.01 -14.15 -29.07
CA ASN A 545 -2.49 -13.91 -30.42
C ASN A 545 -1.91 -12.50 -30.48
N ASP A 546 -0.64 -12.37 -30.14
CA ASP A 546 -0.04 -11.09 -29.86
C ASP A 546 0.56 -10.42 -31.10
N THR A 547 0.69 -9.10 -31.07
CA THR A 547 1.42 -8.31 -32.07
C THR A 547 2.57 -7.54 -31.44
N VAL A 548 3.81 -7.92 -31.79
CA VAL A 548 5.03 -7.35 -31.21
C VAL A 548 5.82 -6.54 -32.24
N TYR A 549 6.16 -5.30 -31.90
CA TYR A 549 7.00 -4.41 -32.70
C TYR A 549 8.27 -3.97 -31.95
N GLY A 550 9.43 -4.57 -32.26
CA GLY A 550 10.72 -4.15 -31.71
C GLY A 550 11.16 -2.77 -32.22
N ARG A 551 10.88 -2.45 -33.50
CA ARG A 551 11.16 -1.17 -34.18
C ARG A 551 12.66 -0.84 -34.29
N GLY A 552 13.22 -0.04 -33.39
CA GLY A 552 14.62 0.37 -33.37
C GLY A 552 15.42 -0.40 -32.32
N GLY A 553 16.75 -0.27 -32.34
CA GLY A 553 17.62 -0.95 -31.37
C GLY A 553 17.71 -2.47 -31.56
N THR A 554 18.64 -3.11 -30.87
CA THR A 554 18.84 -4.57 -30.90
C THR A 554 18.02 -5.22 -29.80
N ASN A 555 16.89 -5.83 -30.15
CA ASN A 555 15.84 -6.24 -29.23
C ASN A 555 15.89 -7.73 -28.90
N THR A 556 15.27 -8.09 -27.78
CA THR A 556 14.91 -9.47 -27.45
C THR A 556 13.39 -9.56 -27.40
N LEU A 557 12.76 -10.26 -28.35
CA LEU A 557 11.30 -10.37 -28.46
C LEU A 557 10.87 -11.83 -28.26
N ASN A 558 9.85 -12.03 -27.43
CA ASN A 558 9.22 -13.32 -27.20
C ASN A 558 7.70 -13.17 -27.38
N GLY A 559 7.09 -13.95 -28.28
CA GLY A 559 5.64 -14.01 -28.48
C GLY A 559 5.00 -14.70 -27.30
N GLY A 560 5.10 -16.03 -27.22
CA GLY A 560 4.66 -16.80 -26.07
C GLY A 560 3.78 -17.97 -26.49
N ASN A 561 2.53 -18.02 -26.04
CA ASN A 561 1.56 -19.01 -26.48
C ASN A 561 0.47 -18.33 -27.30
N GLY A 562 0.13 -18.87 -28.47
CA GLY A 562 -0.89 -18.34 -29.37
C GLY A 562 -0.29 -18.07 -30.77
N ASP A 563 -1.12 -17.66 -31.73
CA ASP A 563 -0.66 -17.42 -33.10
C ASP A 563 -0.15 -15.97 -33.21
N ASP A 564 1.15 -15.76 -32.99
CA ASP A 564 1.76 -14.43 -32.80
C ASP A 564 2.25 -13.76 -34.10
N LEU A 565 2.29 -12.43 -34.10
CA LEU A 565 2.86 -11.59 -35.16
C LEU A 565 4.02 -10.73 -34.65
N ILE A 566 5.25 -11.09 -35.03
CA ILE A 566 6.47 -10.46 -34.52
C ILE A 566 7.22 -9.70 -35.62
N TYR A 567 7.56 -8.44 -35.34
CA TYR A 567 8.44 -7.60 -36.16
C TYR A 567 9.69 -7.18 -35.38
N GLY A 568 10.85 -7.73 -35.74
CA GLY A 568 12.15 -7.40 -35.12
C GLY A 568 12.51 -5.93 -35.31
N GLY A 569 12.72 -5.53 -36.57
CA GLY A 569 12.98 -4.12 -36.89
C GLY A 569 14.10 -3.95 -37.91
N SER A 570 14.99 -3.00 -37.64
CA SER A 570 16.07 -2.60 -38.57
C SER A 570 17.47 -2.85 -38.03
N SER A 571 17.59 -3.53 -36.88
CA SER A 571 18.84 -3.87 -36.20
C SER A 571 18.91 -5.37 -35.93
N ALA A 572 20.04 -5.85 -35.42
CA ALA A 572 20.21 -7.27 -35.10
C ALA A 572 19.39 -7.66 -33.85
N ASP A 573 18.31 -8.40 -34.06
CA ASP A 573 17.34 -8.78 -33.04
C ASP A 573 17.41 -10.26 -32.68
N THR A 574 16.93 -10.62 -31.49
CA THR A 574 16.70 -12.00 -31.05
C THR A 574 15.20 -12.22 -30.88
N LEU A 575 14.62 -13.09 -31.70
CA LEU A 575 13.18 -13.32 -31.80
C LEU A 575 12.87 -14.77 -31.42
N THR A 576 11.92 -14.97 -30.52
CA THR A 576 11.32 -16.27 -30.22
C THR A 576 9.81 -16.12 -30.39
N ALA A 577 9.18 -16.92 -31.25
CA ALA A 577 7.75 -16.81 -31.47
C ALA A 577 6.97 -17.59 -30.42
N GLY A 578 7.29 -18.87 -30.23
CA GLY A 578 6.83 -19.63 -29.07
C GLY A 578 5.99 -20.83 -29.48
N ALA A 579 4.77 -20.95 -28.97
CA ALA A 579 3.87 -22.04 -29.30
C ALA A 579 2.62 -21.51 -30.01
N GLY A 580 2.36 -21.97 -31.23
CA GLY A 580 1.28 -21.49 -32.09
C GLY A 580 1.77 -21.42 -33.53
N ASN A 581 0.90 -21.04 -34.47
CA ASN A 581 1.29 -20.86 -35.86
C ASN A 581 1.70 -19.40 -36.08
N ASP A 582 2.97 -19.11 -35.88
CA ASP A 582 3.45 -17.74 -35.75
C ASP A 582 3.84 -17.13 -37.09
N THR A 583 3.82 -15.80 -37.17
CA THR A 583 4.38 -15.04 -38.28
C THR A 583 5.50 -14.13 -37.80
N VAL A 584 6.73 -14.41 -38.23
CA VAL A 584 7.92 -13.66 -37.81
C VAL A 584 8.56 -12.91 -38.97
N TYR A 585 8.84 -11.63 -38.76
CA TYR A 585 9.64 -10.78 -39.64
C TYR A 585 10.90 -10.30 -38.90
N GLY A 586 12.07 -10.88 -39.23
CA GLY A 586 13.37 -10.43 -38.69
C GLY A 586 13.64 -8.96 -39.05
N GLY A 587 13.59 -8.68 -40.35
CA GLY A 587 13.62 -7.32 -40.87
C GLY A 587 14.96 -7.00 -41.47
N GLY A 588 15.72 -6.07 -40.91
CA GLY A 588 17.09 -5.83 -41.34
C GLY A 588 18.02 -5.93 -40.16
N GLY A 589 19.20 -6.50 -40.34
CA GLY A 589 20.04 -6.84 -39.20
C GLY A 589 20.54 -8.26 -39.36
N ASN A 590 21.45 -8.69 -38.48
CA ASN A 590 21.79 -10.11 -38.43
C ASN A 590 20.95 -10.72 -37.33
N ASP A 591 19.78 -11.23 -37.68
CA ASP A 591 18.77 -11.63 -36.70
C ASP A 591 18.97 -13.06 -36.24
N THR A 592 18.57 -13.36 -35.01
CA THR A 592 18.46 -14.73 -34.50
C THR A 592 16.99 -15.02 -34.26
N VAL A 593 16.42 -15.94 -35.03
CA VAL A 593 14.99 -16.27 -35.02
C VAL A 593 14.79 -17.71 -34.57
N ASN A 594 13.87 -17.90 -33.64
CA ASN A 594 13.33 -19.19 -33.22
C ASN A 594 11.81 -19.17 -33.41
N GLY A 595 11.26 -20.00 -34.30
CA GLY A 595 9.80 -20.13 -34.49
C GLY A 595 9.17 -20.78 -33.28
N GLY A 596 9.55 -22.01 -32.97
CA GLY A 596 9.13 -22.73 -31.78
C GLY A 596 8.28 -23.93 -32.15
N ALA A 597 7.02 -24.00 -31.72
CA ALA A 597 6.15 -25.13 -31.99
C ALA A 597 4.87 -24.67 -32.70
N GLY A 598 4.56 -25.26 -33.85
CA GLY A 598 3.41 -24.93 -34.70
C GLY A 598 3.86 -24.77 -36.14
N ASP A 599 2.93 -24.56 -37.07
CA ASP A 599 3.26 -24.37 -38.49
C ASP A 599 3.59 -22.89 -38.75
N ASP A 600 4.87 -22.52 -38.65
CA ASP A 600 5.32 -21.12 -38.62
C ASP A 600 5.59 -20.52 -40.01
N LEU A 601 5.43 -19.20 -40.13
CA LEU A 601 5.81 -18.39 -41.30
C LEU A 601 6.93 -17.41 -40.95
N ILE A 602 8.16 -17.71 -41.37
CA ILE A 602 9.35 -16.93 -41.01
C ILE A 602 9.93 -16.20 -42.23
N TYR A 603 10.13 -14.89 -42.08
CA TYR A 603 10.89 -14.06 -43.01
C TYR A 603 12.18 -13.57 -42.32
N GLY A 604 13.33 -14.10 -42.72
CA GLY A 604 14.65 -13.69 -42.18
C GLY A 604 14.88 -12.21 -42.40
N GLY A 605 14.93 -11.80 -43.68
CA GLY A 605 14.97 -10.39 -44.04
C GLY A 605 16.19 -10.02 -44.85
N SER A 606 16.90 -8.98 -44.43
CA SER A 606 18.15 -8.56 -45.06
C SER A 606 19.31 -8.71 -44.11
N ASN A 607 20.45 -9.15 -44.66
CA ASN A 607 21.70 -9.47 -43.98
C ASN A 607 21.71 -10.89 -43.42
N ALA A 608 22.70 -11.25 -42.61
CA ALA A 608 23.00 -12.64 -42.31
C ALA A 608 22.23 -13.10 -41.08
N ASP A 609 21.15 -13.86 -41.31
CA ASP A 609 20.24 -14.30 -40.26
C ASP A 609 20.55 -15.73 -39.80
N THR A 610 20.22 -16.05 -38.55
CA THR A 610 20.23 -17.41 -38.00
C THR A 610 18.80 -17.79 -37.64
N ILE A 611 18.23 -18.76 -38.34
CA ILE A 611 16.83 -19.17 -38.19
C ILE A 611 16.78 -20.61 -37.73
N THR A 612 16.02 -20.87 -36.66
CA THR A 612 15.53 -22.18 -36.26
C THR A 612 14.01 -22.13 -36.32
N ALA A 613 13.35 -22.88 -37.20
CA ALA A 613 11.88 -22.81 -37.29
C ALA A 613 11.22 -23.63 -36.19
N GLY A 614 11.59 -24.90 -36.01
CA GLY A 614 11.28 -25.61 -34.77
C GLY A 614 10.51 -26.89 -35.04
N ALA A 615 9.30 -27.04 -34.49
CA ALA A 615 8.48 -28.22 -34.72
C ALA A 615 7.16 -27.84 -35.37
N GLY A 616 6.79 -28.50 -36.47
CA GLY A 616 5.63 -28.15 -37.29
C GLY A 616 6.03 -28.12 -38.77
N ASN A 617 5.10 -27.81 -39.66
CA ASN A 617 5.38 -27.70 -41.09
C ASN A 617 5.63 -26.23 -41.45
N ASP A 618 6.89 -25.82 -41.39
CA ASP A 618 7.25 -24.42 -41.41
C ASP A 618 7.47 -23.90 -42.84
N THR A 619 7.19 -22.62 -43.05
CA THR A 619 7.51 -21.90 -44.28
C THR A 619 8.51 -20.79 -44.02
N ILE A 620 9.73 -20.95 -44.55
CA ILE A 620 10.86 -20.06 -44.28
C ILE A 620 11.27 -19.31 -45.55
N TYR A 621 11.37 -17.99 -45.47
CA TYR A 621 11.91 -17.13 -46.51
C TYR A 621 13.20 -16.46 -46.00
N GLY A 622 14.37 -17.03 -46.32
CA GLY A 622 15.66 -16.46 -45.92
C GLY A 622 15.91 -15.06 -46.50
N ARG A 623 15.36 -14.80 -47.70
CA ARG A 623 15.53 -13.52 -48.42
C ARG A 623 17.02 -13.21 -48.67
N GLY A 624 17.54 -12.03 -48.32
CA GLY A 624 18.85 -11.58 -48.77
C GLY A 624 19.87 -11.64 -47.67
N GLY A 625 20.97 -12.39 -47.81
CA GLY A 625 21.80 -12.61 -46.64
C GLY A 625 22.89 -13.65 -46.79
N ALA A 626 23.62 -13.88 -45.70
CA ALA A 626 24.45 -15.05 -45.53
C ALA A 626 23.82 -15.96 -44.46
N ASP A 627 22.65 -16.52 -44.75
CA ASP A 627 21.75 -17.06 -43.72
C ASP A 627 22.18 -18.44 -43.24
N SER A 628 21.84 -18.78 -42.00
CA SER A 628 21.98 -20.11 -41.42
C SER A 628 20.59 -20.59 -40.99
N ILE A 629 20.03 -21.58 -41.69
CA ILE A 629 18.64 -22.02 -41.50
C ILE A 629 18.63 -23.47 -41.03
N ASN A 630 17.96 -23.73 -39.92
CA ASN A 630 17.52 -25.04 -39.46
C ASN A 630 15.99 -25.04 -39.45
N SER A 631 15.33 -25.87 -40.25
CA SER A 631 13.88 -25.90 -40.25
C SER A 631 13.31 -26.74 -39.10
N GLY A 632 14.03 -27.76 -38.64
CA GLY A 632 13.61 -28.57 -37.50
C GLY A 632 12.65 -29.68 -37.93
N ALA A 633 11.69 -30.04 -37.09
CA ALA A 633 10.86 -31.23 -37.26
C ALA A 633 9.54 -30.97 -37.98
N GLY A 634 9.32 -31.56 -39.15
CA GLY A 634 8.05 -31.56 -39.88
C GLY A 634 8.22 -31.75 -41.38
N LEU A 635 7.37 -31.10 -42.17
CA LEU A 635 7.47 -31.05 -43.62
C LEU A 635 7.66 -29.60 -44.07
N ASP A 636 8.90 -29.14 -44.06
CA ASP A 636 9.16 -27.71 -44.16
C ASP A 636 9.35 -27.26 -45.61
N THR A 637 9.13 -25.96 -45.86
CA THR A 637 9.38 -25.32 -47.13
C THR A 637 10.28 -24.10 -46.97
N ILE A 638 11.49 -24.19 -47.52
CA ILE A 638 12.51 -23.14 -47.44
C ILE A 638 12.66 -22.45 -48.80
N TRP A 639 12.53 -21.13 -48.84
CA TRP A 639 12.79 -20.26 -49.98
C TRP A 639 14.03 -19.42 -49.72
N LEU A 640 15.13 -19.80 -50.36
CA LEU A 640 16.37 -19.02 -50.30
C LEU A 640 16.29 -17.82 -51.24
N GLY A 641 16.97 -16.73 -50.89
CA GLY A 641 17.11 -15.58 -51.78
C GLY A 641 18.58 -15.33 -52.18
N PRO A 642 18.89 -14.11 -52.66
CA PRO A 642 20.19 -13.82 -53.24
C PRO A 642 21.26 -13.70 -52.15
N GLY A 643 22.14 -14.70 -52.04
CA GLY A 643 23.18 -14.68 -51.03
C GLY A 643 23.86 -16.03 -50.82
N MET A 644 24.80 -16.07 -49.88
CA MET A 644 25.29 -17.36 -49.38
C MET A 644 24.23 -17.90 -48.41
N ALA A 645 24.07 -19.21 -48.28
CA ALA A 645 23.19 -19.76 -47.24
C ALA A 645 23.77 -21.07 -46.72
N THR A 646 23.61 -21.33 -45.43
CA THR A 646 23.84 -22.63 -44.82
C THR A 646 22.50 -23.19 -44.41
N VAL A 647 22.14 -24.38 -44.91
CA VAL A 647 20.95 -25.11 -44.44
C VAL A 647 21.43 -26.29 -43.62
N VAL A 648 21.00 -26.36 -42.37
CA VAL A 648 21.29 -27.43 -41.42
C VAL A 648 20.21 -28.49 -41.53
N LEU A 649 20.62 -29.75 -41.59
CA LEU A 649 19.73 -30.91 -41.73
C LEU A 649 20.11 -31.95 -40.67
N SER A 650 19.14 -32.39 -39.87
CA SER A 650 19.32 -33.36 -38.78
C SER A 650 18.41 -34.59 -38.94
N LEU A 651 18.73 -35.69 -38.25
CA LEU A 651 17.90 -36.90 -38.26
C LEU A 651 16.59 -36.68 -37.51
N GLY A 652 15.46 -36.98 -38.16
CA GLY A 652 14.14 -36.87 -37.54
C GLY A 652 13.47 -35.51 -37.72
N ASP A 653 14.11 -34.64 -38.50
CA ASP A 653 13.60 -33.35 -38.94
C ASP A 653 12.50 -33.53 -40.01
N GLY A 654 12.47 -34.65 -40.74
CA GLY A 654 11.37 -34.98 -41.64
C GLY A 654 11.70 -34.69 -43.11
N PHE A 655 10.67 -34.47 -43.95
CA PHE A 655 10.86 -34.36 -45.41
C PHE A 655 10.66 -32.92 -45.91
N ASP A 656 11.76 -32.20 -46.07
CA ASP A 656 11.71 -30.79 -46.42
C ASP A 656 11.85 -30.51 -47.92
N THR A 657 11.38 -29.32 -48.32
CA THR A 657 11.48 -28.77 -49.67
C THR A 657 12.32 -27.49 -49.66
N ILE A 658 13.43 -27.48 -50.41
CA ILE A 658 14.29 -26.29 -50.55
C ILE A 658 14.21 -25.72 -51.97
N ASN A 659 13.79 -24.46 -52.06
CA ASN A 659 13.61 -23.69 -53.28
C ASN A 659 14.69 -22.61 -53.44
N ASN A 660 14.98 -22.24 -54.70
CA ASN A 660 15.86 -21.12 -55.07
C ASN A 660 17.32 -21.18 -54.57
N PHE A 661 17.87 -22.37 -54.29
CA PHE A 661 19.29 -22.49 -53.95
C PHE A 661 20.21 -22.24 -55.16
N LYS A 662 21.45 -21.80 -54.90
CA LYS A 662 22.47 -21.58 -55.94
C LYS A 662 23.76 -22.34 -55.63
N LEU A 663 24.23 -23.15 -56.57
CA LEU A 663 25.47 -23.92 -56.42
C LEU A 663 26.68 -23.00 -56.20
N GLY A 664 27.52 -23.34 -55.22
CA GLY A 664 28.68 -22.54 -54.81
C GLY A 664 28.36 -21.39 -53.87
N SER A 665 27.07 -21.07 -53.66
CA SER A 665 26.63 -20.10 -52.67
C SER A 665 25.82 -20.73 -51.52
N THR A 666 25.17 -21.87 -51.75
CA THR A 666 24.51 -22.63 -50.70
C THR A 666 25.40 -23.77 -50.19
N LYS A 667 25.57 -23.86 -48.87
CA LYS A 667 26.21 -24.95 -48.13
C LYS A 667 25.12 -25.76 -47.42
N PHE A 668 25.14 -27.07 -47.57
CA PHE A 668 24.31 -27.97 -46.76
C PHE A 668 25.17 -28.55 -45.64
N GLN A 669 24.76 -28.36 -44.39
CA GLN A 669 25.43 -28.93 -43.22
C GLN A 669 24.57 -30.08 -42.68
N VAL A 670 24.96 -31.29 -43.07
CA VAL A 670 24.30 -32.52 -42.61
C VAL A 670 24.96 -32.97 -41.32
N THR A 671 24.25 -32.88 -40.20
CA THR A 671 24.74 -33.39 -38.91
C THR A 671 24.50 -34.91 -38.81
N SER A 672 23.47 -35.43 -39.50
CA SER A 672 23.20 -36.85 -39.76
C SER A 672 22.17 -37.03 -40.92
N LEU A 673 22.20 -38.16 -41.65
CA LEU A 673 21.52 -38.33 -42.96
C LEU A 673 19.98 -38.41 -42.87
N ASP A 674 19.27 -37.53 -43.59
CA ASP A 674 17.82 -37.59 -43.87
C ASP A 674 17.51 -37.59 -45.39
N THR A 675 16.25 -37.77 -45.79
CA THR A 675 15.77 -37.90 -47.18
C THR A 675 15.26 -36.56 -47.73
N LEU A 676 15.89 -36.05 -48.80
CA LEU A 676 15.62 -34.71 -49.35
C LEU A 676 14.90 -34.73 -50.71
N SER A 677 14.07 -33.72 -50.96
CA SER A 677 13.47 -33.47 -52.28
C SER A 677 13.77 -32.05 -52.81
N PHE A 678 14.08 -31.93 -54.11
CA PHE A 678 14.38 -30.65 -54.78
C PHE A 678 13.45 -30.49 -55.97
N THR A 679 12.65 -29.43 -56.03
CA THR A 679 11.55 -29.31 -57.02
C THR A 679 11.81 -28.34 -58.17
N ASP A 680 12.78 -27.43 -58.11
CA ASP A 680 13.19 -26.68 -59.30
C ASP A 680 14.60 -26.05 -59.18
N SER A 681 15.61 -26.69 -59.77
CA SER A 681 16.87 -26.00 -60.07
C SER A 681 17.23 -26.18 -61.55
N THR A 682 17.62 -25.08 -62.18
CA THR A 682 18.20 -25.07 -63.53
C THR A 682 19.65 -25.56 -63.56
N ASP A 683 20.30 -25.65 -62.40
CA ASP A 683 21.68 -26.09 -62.23
C ASP A 683 21.78 -27.19 -61.16
N GLY A 684 22.68 -28.14 -61.38
CA GLY A 684 22.85 -29.28 -60.49
C GLY A 684 23.35 -28.91 -59.08
N ALA A 685 23.05 -29.75 -58.08
CA ALA A 685 23.46 -29.60 -56.68
C ALA A 685 24.58 -30.60 -56.33
N GLN A 686 25.51 -30.23 -55.44
CA GLN A 686 26.51 -31.11 -54.85
C GLN A 686 26.33 -31.11 -53.33
N ILE A 687 26.11 -32.27 -52.71
CA ILE A 687 25.96 -32.46 -51.26
C ILE A 687 27.30 -33.00 -50.73
N PHE A 688 27.81 -32.49 -49.61
CA PHE A 688 29.09 -32.90 -49.03
C PHE A 688 28.93 -33.34 -47.56
N GLN A 689 29.79 -34.26 -47.10
CA GLN A 689 30.01 -34.54 -45.68
C GLN A 689 31.50 -34.27 -45.36
N GLY A 690 31.78 -33.22 -44.59
CA GLY A 690 33.16 -32.76 -44.39
C GLY A 690 33.78 -32.27 -45.69
N ASP A 691 34.96 -32.79 -46.05
CA ASP A 691 35.64 -32.49 -47.32
C ASP A 691 35.21 -33.43 -48.48
N ASP A 692 34.32 -34.41 -48.22
CA ASP A 692 33.92 -35.46 -49.17
C ASP A 692 32.56 -35.17 -49.84
N LEU A 693 32.47 -35.41 -51.15
CA LEU A 693 31.26 -35.23 -51.96
C LEU A 693 30.31 -36.44 -51.81
N LEU A 694 29.12 -36.22 -51.24
CA LEU A 694 28.09 -37.20 -50.87
C LEU A 694 27.04 -37.44 -51.97
N ALA A 695 26.60 -36.41 -52.71
CA ALA A 695 25.66 -36.59 -53.82
C ALA A 695 25.78 -35.50 -54.90
N VAL A 696 25.38 -35.81 -56.14
CA VAL A 696 25.26 -34.82 -57.23
C VAL A 696 23.87 -34.93 -57.86
N VAL A 697 23.07 -33.86 -57.78
CA VAL A 697 21.78 -33.73 -58.48
C VAL A 697 22.04 -33.01 -59.79
N THR A 698 21.60 -33.51 -60.95
CA THR A 698 21.63 -32.76 -62.23
C THR A 698 20.36 -33.01 -63.04
N LYS A 699 19.86 -32.02 -63.79
CA LYS A 699 18.67 -32.23 -64.65
C LYS A 699 19.06 -32.86 -65.99
N LYS A 700 18.50 -34.06 -66.19
CA LYS A 700 18.06 -34.68 -67.47
C LYS A 700 19.06 -35.57 -68.21
N ALA A 701 18.93 -36.89 -68.00
CA ALA A 701 18.89 -37.84 -69.12
C ALA A 701 17.43 -38.30 -69.31
N ALA A 702 16.70 -37.57 -70.16
CA ALA A 702 15.40 -37.98 -70.64
C ALA A 702 15.57 -39.10 -71.67
N SER A 703 15.67 -40.33 -71.19
CA SER A 703 15.24 -41.54 -71.92
C SER A 703 15.44 -42.74 -71.03
N LEU A 704 14.44 -43.09 -70.22
CA LEU A 704 14.02 -44.45 -69.85
C LEU A 704 13.12 -44.37 -68.62
N LEU A 705 11.97 -45.04 -68.74
CA LEU A 705 10.94 -45.31 -67.73
C LEU A 705 9.82 -44.28 -67.58
N SER A 706 8.69 -44.66 -68.17
CA SER A 706 7.34 -44.26 -67.82
C SER A 706 7.04 -44.67 -66.37
N ASP A 707 7.14 -43.73 -65.44
CA ASP A 707 6.21 -43.58 -64.32
C ASP A 707 6.55 -42.28 -63.56
N ASN A 708 5.52 -41.50 -63.27
CA ASN A 708 5.61 -40.21 -62.61
C ASN A 708 5.97 -40.38 -61.12
N THR A 709 7.26 -40.34 -60.78
CA THR A 709 7.83 -39.79 -59.53
C THR A 709 9.34 -40.03 -59.54
N SER A 710 10.13 -38.97 -59.75
CA SER A 710 11.58 -39.05 -59.59
C SER A 710 11.95 -38.82 -58.12
N GLN A 711 11.94 -39.88 -57.30
CA GLN A 711 12.57 -39.85 -55.98
C GLN A 711 14.07 -40.16 -56.14
N ILE A 712 14.93 -39.32 -55.59
CA ILE A 712 16.36 -39.59 -55.48
C ILE A 712 16.57 -40.22 -54.10
N PHE A 713 16.95 -41.50 -54.07
CA PHE A 713 17.43 -42.14 -52.84
C PHE A 713 18.93 -41.85 -52.71
N VAL A 714 19.33 -41.25 -51.58
CA VAL A 714 20.74 -41.16 -51.16
C VAL A 714 20.98 -42.23 -50.11
N VAL A 715 22.02 -43.05 -50.27
CA VAL A 715 22.45 -44.10 -49.32
C VAL A 715 23.49 -43.54 -48.38
#